data_AF-C0FRJ8-F1
#
_entry.id   AF-C0FRJ8-F1
#
_cell.length_a   1.000
_cell.length_b   1.000
_cell.length_c   1.000
_cell.angle_alpha   90.00
_cell.angle_beta   90.00
_cell.angle_gamma   90.00
#
_symmetry.space_group_name_H-M   'P 1'
#
loop_
_entity.id
_entity.type
_entity.pdbx_description
1 polymer ?
#
loop_
_entity_poly.entity_id
_entity_poly.type
_entity_poly.pdbx_seq_one_letter_code
_entity_poly.pdbx_strand_id
1 'polypeptide(L)'
;MQEYERMRTIFRIFKSDVKGLWRNKLALLIALAICVLPSLYAWFNIYSNWDPYSNTGTIPVAVVSVDKGYTKSDGEFVVMGDTVIDNLKENDKIGWQFVKTEDDAVDGVYSGDYYAAIVIGENFSESMYGFADNDLVHPSVTYYENEKKNPIASKITDTAKGTLQTSINEEFVNVAVSTVMESMNELADDAQKTQYITKIIDKLDSVNKNLDDYLVTIDNLMSCNATLASNLKTASGEVSSASGKLNNGVAQVNKAKADAQQTITTLQSQMDQVYQSIHTHLQEVNTTLSKELPTAEEIANAADNVSNSTQQIELLKQLLQSDLIPAGSNKDDIIKLLDSIEQTTTAVQGVLQNRIGDLNNAVSGDHAAIKAAANLIDAVMPIVEKQLQADVATMKANISAAYNNMVASLNSMNKGLEGTGVALGSLGNTVSSSNGSFNTLKEIISSAKEELNTILSELNEVEDGEKYDQFIRILSTDPEVMGEFFASPVTIQTERVYPVENYGSSVTPFYTILALWVGAVILVALIKVQVEDEKFAGTRSYQRYFGRFLLFFVLGQLQAAIVVLGDLYLLKVQCLEPVLFYIVAAFTSFTFNLLIYTLTVSFGDVGKAFVVVVMVIQIAGSSGTYPIEILPQFNQNIYKYFPFPYAINAMRETIGGMYENDYWMYMSQLAVFAIAALIIGLFVRKPFMKMNHFVEERMEDTKMM
;
A
#
# COMPACT_ATOMS: atom_id res chain seq x y z
N MET A 1 -9.90 28.44 -45.88
CA MET A 1 -10.46 27.41 -46.78
C MET A 1 -9.98 25.99 -46.45
N GLN A 2 -8.67 25.73 -46.24
CA GLN A 2 -8.20 24.35 -45.98
C GLN A 2 -8.77 23.69 -44.72
N GLU A 3 -8.97 24.39 -43.59
CA GLU A 3 -9.59 23.79 -42.39
C GLU A 3 -11.08 23.46 -42.59
N TYR A 4 -11.79 24.29 -43.35
CA TYR A 4 -13.19 24.08 -43.69
C TYR A 4 -13.38 22.82 -44.56
N GLU A 5 -12.50 22.58 -45.54
CA GLU A 5 -12.49 21.34 -46.31
C GLU A 5 -12.12 20.11 -45.46
N ARG A 6 -11.24 20.28 -44.46
CA ARG A 6 -10.83 19.19 -43.57
C ARG A 6 -11.99 18.66 -42.72
N MET A 7 -12.79 19.54 -42.10
CA MET A 7 -13.96 19.15 -41.31
C MET A 7 -15.07 18.54 -42.18
N ARG A 8 -15.28 19.06 -43.40
CA ARG A 8 -16.32 18.58 -44.31
C ARG A 8 -16.16 17.09 -44.66
N THR A 9 -14.94 16.60 -44.75
CA THR A 9 -14.64 15.19 -45.02
C THR A 9 -14.96 14.29 -43.82
N ILE A 10 -14.64 14.73 -42.59
CA ILE A 10 -14.98 14.00 -41.34
C ILE A 10 -16.49 13.81 -41.24
N PHE A 11 -17.25 14.89 -41.41
CA PHE A 11 -18.72 14.85 -41.38
C PHE A 11 -19.31 14.05 -42.54
N ARG A 12 -18.64 13.98 -43.70
CA ARG A 12 -19.09 13.15 -44.83
C ARG A 12 -19.01 11.66 -44.51
N ILE A 13 -17.94 11.21 -43.87
CA ILE A 13 -17.78 9.81 -43.42
C ILE A 13 -18.88 9.49 -42.40
N PHE A 14 -19.02 10.31 -41.35
CA PHE A 14 -20.05 10.14 -40.34
C PHE A 14 -21.47 10.10 -40.92
N LYS A 15 -21.82 11.04 -41.82
CA LYS A 15 -23.14 11.09 -42.46
C LYS A 15 -23.39 9.86 -43.33
N SER A 16 -22.36 9.32 -43.97
CA SER A 16 -22.47 8.07 -44.74
C SER A 16 -22.80 6.90 -43.83
N ASP A 17 -22.13 6.79 -42.67
CA ASP A 17 -22.35 5.74 -41.69
C ASP A 17 -23.76 5.79 -41.10
N VAL A 18 -24.20 6.98 -40.67
CA VAL A 18 -25.57 7.19 -40.15
C VAL A 18 -26.62 6.86 -41.21
N LYS A 19 -26.41 7.28 -42.46
CA LYS A 19 -27.33 6.96 -43.56
C LYS A 19 -27.35 5.46 -43.88
N GLY A 20 -26.20 4.79 -43.78
CA GLY A 20 -26.09 3.34 -43.92
C GLY A 20 -26.89 2.60 -42.84
N LEU A 21 -26.75 3.03 -41.58
CA LEU A 21 -27.49 2.50 -40.45
C LEU A 21 -29.00 2.69 -40.63
N TRP A 22 -29.45 3.90 -40.98
CA TRP A 22 -30.86 4.21 -41.19
C TRP A 22 -31.50 3.47 -42.37
N ARG A 23 -30.72 3.19 -43.42
CA ARG A 23 -31.22 2.49 -44.62
C ARG A 23 -31.43 0.99 -44.35
N ASN A 24 -30.68 0.40 -43.42
CA ASN A 24 -30.82 -0.99 -43.02
C ASN A 24 -31.55 -1.09 -41.67
N LYS A 25 -32.87 -1.33 -41.72
CA LYS A 25 -33.71 -1.42 -40.52
C LYS A 25 -33.23 -2.47 -39.51
N LEU A 26 -32.68 -3.60 -39.98
CA LEU A 26 -32.12 -4.64 -39.11
C LEU A 26 -30.87 -4.14 -38.38
N ALA A 27 -29.96 -3.46 -39.08
CA ALA A 27 -28.76 -2.89 -38.48
C ALA A 27 -29.09 -1.77 -37.47
N LEU A 28 -30.09 -0.94 -37.76
CA LEU A 28 -30.59 0.08 -36.84
C LEU A 28 -31.17 -0.55 -35.56
N LEU A 29 -31.98 -1.61 -35.70
CA LEU A 29 -32.54 -2.32 -34.55
C LEU A 29 -31.44 -2.94 -33.69
N ILE A 30 -30.44 -3.58 -34.31
CA ILE A 30 -29.29 -4.15 -33.61
C ILE A 30 -28.51 -3.05 -32.88
N ALA A 31 -28.25 -1.90 -33.52
CA ALA A 31 -27.55 -0.79 -32.88
C ALA A 31 -28.31 -0.23 -31.67
N LEU A 32 -29.64 -0.09 -31.77
CA LEU A 32 -30.47 0.34 -30.64
C LEU A 32 -30.50 -0.69 -29.51
N ALA A 33 -30.57 -1.99 -29.83
CA ALA A 33 -30.52 -3.06 -28.83
C ALA A 33 -29.16 -3.06 -28.09
N ILE A 34 -28.05 -2.85 -28.80
CA ILE A 34 -26.71 -2.70 -28.22
C ILE A 34 -26.62 -1.48 -27.30
N CYS A 35 -27.39 -0.43 -27.56
CA CYS A 35 -27.42 0.73 -26.68
C CYS A 35 -28.15 0.48 -25.35
N VAL A 36 -29.05 -0.51 -25.29
CA VAL A 36 -29.83 -0.83 -24.08
C VAL A 36 -29.16 -1.93 -23.23
N LEU A 37 -28.51 -2.90 -23.87
CA LEU A 37 -27.92 -4.07 -23.19
C LEU A 37 -27.04 -3.73 -21.97
N PRO A 38 -26.14 -2.73 -21.99
CA PRO A 38 -25.30 -2.42 -20.85
C PRO A 38 -26.11 -1.85 -19.68
N SER A 39 -27.15 -1.08 -19.96
CA SER A 39 -28.02 -0.49 -18.94
C SER A 39 -28.79 -1.57 -18.18
N LEU A 40 -29.22 -2.65 -18.84
CA LEU A 40 -29.86 -3.79 -18.17
C LEU A 40 -28.95 -4.39 -17.11
N TYR A 41 -27.66 -4.56 -17.41
CA TYR A 41 -26.69 -5.06 -16.43
C TYR A 41 -26.61 -4.14 -15.20
N ALA A 42 -26.51 -2.82 -15.39
CA ALA A 42 -26.50 -1.89 -14.28
C ALA A 42 -27.79 -2.00 -13.45
N TRP A 43 -28.94 -1.95 -14.11
CA TRP A 43 -30.21 -1.89 -13.40
C TRP A 43 -30.54 -3.14 -12.61
N PHE A 44 -30.29 -4.33 -13.16
CA PHE A 44 -30.49 -5.58 -12.42
C PHE A 44 -29.60 -5.64 -11.18
N ASN A 45 -28.34 -5.22 -11.29
CA ASN A 45 -27.42 -5.26 -10.16
C ASN A 45 -27.75 -4.19 -9.10
N ILE A 46 -28.12 -2.98 -9.50
CA ILE A 46 -28.54 -1.92 -8.57
C ILE A 46 -29.82 -2.35 -7.85
N TYR A 47 -30.79 -2.90 -8.58
CA TYR A 47 -32.05 -3.38 -8.00
C TYR A 47 -31.84 -4.56 -7.04
N SER A 48 -31.02 -5.55 -7.40
CA SER A 48 -30.70 -6.67 -6.51
C SER A 48 -29.98 -6.24 -5.23
N ASN A 49 -29.24 -5.12 -5.27
CA ASN A 49 -28.55 -4.54 -4.13
C ASN A 49 -29.29 -3.32 -3.56
N TRP A 50 -30.60 -3.18 -3.77
CA TRP A 50 -31.30 -1.95 -3.39
C TRP A 50 -31.21 -1.68 -1.88
N ASP A 51 -31.50 -2.69 -1.06
CA ASP A 51 -31.43 -2.56 0.39
C ASP A 51 -31.21 -3.91 1.11
N PRO A 52 -30.01 -4.51 1.01
CA PRO A 52 -29.71 -5.78 1.67
C PRO A 52 -29.59 -5.65 3.20
N TYR A 53 -29.43 -4.43 3.74
CA TYR A 53 -29.14 -4.18 5.15
C TYR A 53 -30.36 -3.76 5.98
N SER A 54 -31.42 -3.23 5.36
CA SER A 54 -32.69 -3.01 6.07
C SER A 54 -33.60 -4.24 6.05
N ASN A 55 -33.31 -5.25 5.22
CA ASN A 55 -34.12 -6.46 5.08
C ASN A 55 -33.57 -7.67 5.87
N THR A 56 -32.91 -7.40 7.00
CA THR A 56 -32.22 -8.39 7.84
C THR A 56 -33.17 -9.34 8.58
N GLY A 57 -34.46 -9.00 8.66
CA GLY A 57 -35.52 -9.88 9.14
C GLY A 57 -35.67 -11.19 8.34
N THR A 58 -35.04 -11.28 7.16
CA THR A 58 -35.01 -12.50 6.35
C THR A 58 -33.81 -13.41 6.63
N ILE A 59 -32.85 -12.98 7.44
CA ILE A 59 -31.67 -13.78 7.79
C ILE A 59 -32.02 -14.64 9.02
N PRO A 60 -32.12 -15.97 8.84
CA PRO A 60 -32.54 -16.84 9.93
C PRO A 60 -31.41 -17.01 10.95
N VAL A 61 -31.66 -16.55 12.18
CA VAL A 61 -30.77 -16.71 13.33
C VAL A 61 -31.47 -17.57 14.37
N ALA A 62 -30.94 -18.77 14.62
CA ALA A 62 -31.54 -19.66 15.61
C ALA A 62 -31.28 -19.15 17.03
N VAL A 63 -32.28 -19.28 17.89
CA VAL A 63 -32.15 -18.99 19.32
C VAL A 63 -32.77 -20.13 20.10
N VAL A 64 -32.05 -20.59 21.12
CA VAL A 64 -32.52 -21.61 22.04
C VAL A 64 -32.03 -21.30 23.45
N SER A 65 -32.90 -21.57 24.42
CA SER A 65 -32.56 -21.57 25.83
C SER A 65 -32.54 -22.99 26.34
N VAL A 66 -31.41 -23.40 26.91
CA VAL A 66 -31.29 -24.63 27.72
C VAL A 66 -31.25 -24.32 29.21
N ASP A 67 -31.60 -23.09 29.58
CA ASP A 67 -31.65 -22.58 30.95
C ASP A 67 -32.56 -23.46 31.83
N LYS A 68 -32.00 -24.00 32.91
CA LYS A 68 -32.72 -24.85 33.86
C LYS A 68 -33.58 -24.05 34.83
N GLY A 69 -33.48 -22.72 34.78
CA GLY A 69 -34.20 -21.82 35.67
C GLY A 69 -33.56 -21.74 37.05
N TYR A 70 -34.14 -20.87 37.88
CA TYR A 70 -33.71 -20.61 39.24
C TYR A 70 -34.96 -20.54 40.14
N THR A 71 -34.88 -21.09 41.35
CA THR A 71 -35.94 -20.94 42.35
C THR A 71 -35.52 -19.85 43.33
N LYS A 72 -36.27 -18.75 43.36
CA LYS A 72 -36.06 -17.62 44.26
C LYS A 72 -36.28 -18.02 45.73
N SER A 73 -35.86 -17.15 46.64
CA SER A 73 -36.02 -17.31 48.10
C SER A 73 -37.49 -17.41 48.54
N ASP A 74 -38.41 -16.77 47.82
CA ASP A 74 -39.86 -16.81 48.06
C ASP A 74 -40.56 -18.08 47.53
N GLY A 75 -39.82 -18.96 46.84
CA GLY A 75 -40.30 -20.18 46.21
C GLY A 75 -40.81 -20.03 44.78
N GLU A 76 -40.73 -18.85 44.17
CA GLU A 76 -41.04 -18.63 42.76
C GLU A 76 -39.97 -19.25 41.84
N PHE A 77 -40.39 -20.00 40.83
CA PHE A 77 -39.50 -20.58 39.82
C PHE A 77 -39.47 -19.68 38.59
N VAL A 78 -38.28 -19.19 38.21
CA VAL A 78 -38.07 -18.26 37.10
C VAL A 78 -37.07 -18.80 36.09
N VAL A 79 -37.26 -18.46 34.81
CA VAL A 79 -36.39 -18.86 33.70
C VAL A 79 -36.03 -17.62 32.87
N MET A 80 -34.90 -17.00 33.18
CA MET A 80 -34.46 -15.77 32.53
C MET A 80 -34.06 -15.94 31.08
N GLY A 81 -33.63 -17.14 30.68
CA GLY A 81 -33.44 -17.46 29.27
C GLY A 81 -34.73 -17.29 28.45
N ASP A 82 -35.91 -17.56 29.03
CA ASP A 82 -37.19 -17.37 28.37
C ASP A 82 -37.57 -15.89 28.28
N THR A 83 -37.31 -15.11 29.33
CA THR A 83 -37.50 -13.64 29.33
C THR A 83 -36.65 -12.98 28.24
N VAL A 84 -35.38 -13.37 28.12
CA VAL A 84 -34.50 -12.88 27.04
C VAL A 84 -35.05 -13.28 25.67
N ILE A 85 -35.53 -14.51 25.51
CA ILE A 85 -36.16 -14.97 24.27
C ILE A 85 -37.42 -14.15 23.92
N ASP A 86 -38.25 -13.82 24.90
CA ASP A 86 -39.45 -13.01 24.69
C ASP A 86 -39.11 -11.59 24.26
N ASN A 87 -38.10 -10.95 24.85
CA ASN A 87 -37.58 -9.66 24.40
C ASN A 87 -37.06 -9.71 22.96
N LEU A 88 -36.39 -10.79 22.57
CA LEU A 88 -35.94 -10.98 21.19
C LEU A 88 -37.11 -11.12 20.20
N LYS A 89 -38.25 -11.69 20.62
CA LYS A 89 -39.46 -11.81 19.77
C LYS A 89 -40.05 -10.45 19.41
N GLU A 90 -39.88 -9.45 20.28
CA GLU A 90 -40.37 -8.08 20.01
C GLU A 90 -39.52 -7.34 18.97
N ASN A 91 -38.29 -7.80 18.73
CA ASN A 91 -37.37 -7.22 17.76
C ASN A 91 -37.49 -7.89 16.37
N ASP A 92 -38.17 -7.20 15.44
CA ASP A 92 -38.42 -7.67 14.08
C ASP A 92 -37.29 -7.36 13.08
N LYS A 93 -36.20 -6.74 13.53
CA LYS A 93 -35.06 -6.38 12.67
C LYS A 93 -34.22 -7.60 12.29
N ILE A 94 -34.25 -8.68 13.05
CA ILE A 94 -33.51 -9.92 12.81
C ILE A 94 -34.49 -11.08 12.61
N GLY A 95 -34.19 -11.99 11.70
CA GLY A 95 -35.03 -13.16 11.40
C GLY A 95 -34.91 -14.25 12.46
N TRP A 96 -35.29 -13.98 13.71
CA TRP A 96 -35.17 -14.92 14.82
C TRP A 96 -35.93 -16.24 14.55
N GLN A 97 -35.26 -17.37 14.76
CA GLN A 97 -35.81 -18.71 14.65
C GLN A 97 -35.70 -19.40 16.02
N PHE A 98 -36.81 -19.45 16.75
CA PHE A 98 -36.83 -20.08 18.07
C PHE A 98 -36.94 -21.59 17.93
N VAL A 99 -35.86 -22.30 18.25
CA VAL A 99 -35.77 -23.76 18.13
C VAL A 99 -35.82 -24.43 19.50
N LYS A 100 -36.09 -25.73 19.55
CA LYS A 100 -36.41 -26.45 20.79
C LYS A 100 -35.19 -27.06 21.48
N THR A 101 -34.14 -27.36 20.74
CA THR A 101 -32.95 -28.05 21.26
C THR A 101 -31.69 -27.33 20.80
N GLU A 102 -30.64 -27.43 21.63
CA GLU A 102 -29.30 -26.95 21.27
C GLU A 102 -28.79 -27.62 19.99
N ASP A 103 -28.99 -28.94 19.87
CA ASP A 103 -28.61 -29.69 18.67
C ASP A 103 -29.29 -29.15 17.40
N ASP A 104 -30.60 -28.86 17.42
CA ASP A 104 -31.30 -28.29 16.25
C ASP A 104 -30.75 -26.91 15.88
N ALA A 105 -30.38 -26.09 16.87
CA ALA A 105 -29.80 -24.76 16.65
C ALA A 105 -28.42 -24.88 15.98
N VAL A 106 -27.55 -25.72 16.56
CA VAL A 106 -26.16 -25.90 16.13
C VAL A 106 -26.11 -26.63 14.79
N ASP A 107 -26.82 -27.74 14.63
CA ASP A 107 -26.90 -28.48 13.37
C ASP A 107 -27.52 -27.64 12.26
N GLY A 108 -28.48 -26.76 12.58
CA GLY A 108 -29.02 -25.80 11.63
C GLY A 108 -27.97 -24.78 11.14
N VAL A 109 -27.02 -24.38 11.98
CA VAL A 109 -25.88 -23.55 11.56
C VAL A 109 -24.92 -24.36 10.68
N TYR A 110 -24.59 -25.60 11.06
CA TYR A 110 -23.67 -26.45 10.29
C TYR A 110 -24.23 -26.89 8.92
N SER A 111 -25.51 -27.25 8.87
CA SER A 111 -26.25 -27.58 7.64
C SER A 111 -26.44 -26.37 6.74
N GLY A 112 -26.43 -25.17 7.33
CA GLY A 112 -26.66 -23.91 6.64
C GLY A 112 -28.13 -23.54 6.52
N ASP A 113 -29.01 -24.12 7.33
CA ASP A 113 -30.40 -23.65 7.48
C ASP A 113 -30.42 -22.29 8.20
N TYR A 114 -29.55 -22.11 9.21
CA TYR A 114 -29.33 -20.85 9.94
C TYR A 114 -27.98 -20.22 9.59
N TYR A 115 -27.89 -18.88 9.66
CA TYR A 115 -26.62 -18.17 9.49
C TYR A 115 -25.82 -18.08 10.80
N ALA A 116 -26.54 -18.01 11.92
CA ALA A 116 -25.99 -18.04 13.26
C ALA A 116 -26.96 -18.73 14.22
N ALA A 117 -26.46 -19.20 15.35
CA ALA A 117 -27.26 -19.71 16.46
C ALA A 117 -26.79 -19.12 17.78
N ILE A 118 -27.74 -18.90 18.67
CA ILE A 118 -27.55 -18.37 20.01
C ILE A 118 -28.08 -19.41 20.99
N VAL A 119 -27.19 -19.87 21.88
CA VAL A 119 -27.52 -20.88 22.89
C VAL A 119 -27.32 -20.23 24.27
N ILE A 120 -28.44 -20.00 24.96
CA ILE A 120 -28.45 -19.54 26.36
C ILE A 120 -28.19 -20.75 27.25
N GLY A 121 -27.11 -20.70 28.05
CA GLY A 121 -26.58 -21.84 28.78
C GLY A 121 -27.46 -22.31 29.95
N GLU A 122 -27.20 -23.54 30.42
CA GLU A 122 -28.04 -24.21 31.43
C GLU A 122 -28.14 -23.47 32.77
N ASN A 123 -27.08 -22.76 33.17
CA ASN A 123 -27.00 -22.06 34.46
C ASN A 123 -27.22 -20.55 34.28
N PHE A 124 -27.89 -20.12 33.21
CA PHE A 124 -28.07 -18.70 32.91
C PHE A 124 -28.88 -18.01 34.00
N SER A 125 -30.06 -18.52 34.37
CA SER A 125 -30.86 -17.98 35.48
C SER A 125 -30.12 -18.02 36.81
N GLU A 126 -29.41 -19.12 37.10
CA GLU A 126 -28.61 -19.26 38.32
C GLU A 126 -27.52 -18.19 38.41
N SER A 127 -26.87 -17.85 37.29
CA SER A 127 -25.85 -16.80 37.23
C SER A 127 -26.45 -15.38 37.35
N MET A 128 -27.68 -15.18 36.85
CA MET A 128 -28.39 -13.90 36.95
C MET A 128 -28.81 -13.57 38.39
N TYR A 129 -29.26 -14.56 39.17
CA TYR A 129 -29.74 -14.38 40.56
C TYR A 129 -28.70 -14.72 41.63
N GLY A 130 -27.73 -15.59 41.30
CA GLY A 130 -26.76 -16.16 42.25
C GLY A 130 -25.70 -15.18 42.78
N PHE A 131 -25.66 -13.94 42.28
CA PHE A 131 -24.73 -12.91 42.75
C PHE A 131 -24.98 -12.50 44.22
N ALA A 132 -26.18 -12.75 44.75
CA ALA A 132 -26.52 -12.44 46.14
C ALA A 132 -25.96 -13.45 47.14
N ASP A 133 -25.82 -14.72 46.73
CA ASP A 133 -25.50 -15.86 47.62
C ASP A 133 -24.12 -16.49 47.40
N ASN A 134 -23.48 -16.31 46.23
CA ASN A 134 -22.17 -16.88 45.89
C ASN A 134 -21.26 -15.88 45.14
N ASP A 135 -19.98 -16.25 44.94
CA ASP A 135 -19.03 -15.49 44.10
C ASP A 135 -19.67 -15.10 42.75
N LEU A 136 -19.38 -13.90 42.27
CA LEU A 136 -19.99 -13.32 41.07
C LEU A 136 -19.69 -14.18 39.82
N VAL A 137 -20.64 -15.02 39.40
CA VAL A 137 -20.57 -15.80 38.15
C VAL A 137 -21.36 -15.05 37.09
N HIS A 138 -20.70 -14.66 36.00
CA HIS A 138 -21.36 -13.91 34.93
C HIS A 138 -22.25 -14.83 34.07
N PRO A 139 -23.47 -14.38 33.69
CA PRO A 139 -24.29 -15.09 32.72
C PRO A 139 -23.54 -15.22 31.39
N SER A 140 -23.61 -16.40 30.78
CA SER A 140 -22.91 -16.69 29.52
C SER A 140 -23.86 -17.21 28.45
N VAL A 141 -23.58 -16.82 27.21
CA VAL A 141 -24.33 -17.23 26.01
C VAL A 141 -23.32 -17.65 24.95
N THR A 142 -23.59 -18.76 24.28
CA THR A 142 -22.74 -19.27 23.21
C THR A 142 -23.29 -18.82 21.85
N TYR A 143 -22.43 -18.23 21.03
CA TYR A 143 -22.76 -17.76 19.69
C TYR A 143 -22.05 -18.62 18.65
N TYR A 144 -22.82 -19.25 17.77
CA TYR A 144 -22.35 -20.05 16.64
C TYR A 144 -22.59 -19.28 15.35
N GLU A 145 -21.63 -19.31 14.43
CA GLU A 145 -21.73 -18.57 13.18
C GLU A 145 -21.24 -19.40 12.00
N ASN A 146 -21.97 -19.32 10.88
CA ASN A 146 -21.60 -19.97 9.63
C ASN A 146 -21.03 -18.95 8.64
N GLU A 147 -19.75 -18.61 8.83
CA GLU A 147 -19.00 -17.74 7.90
C GLU A 147 -18.93 -18.32 6.47
N LYS A 148 -19.04 -19.65 6.31
CA LYS A 148 -18.98 -20.33 5.01
C LYS A 148 -20.17 -19.98 4.11
N LYS A 149 -21.36 -19.76 4.68
CA LYS A 149 -22.58 -19.54 3.89
C LYS A 149 -22.54 -18.19 3.16
N ASN A 150 -22.10 -17.12 3.83
CA ASN A 150 -21.92 -15.81 3.21
C ASN A 150 -21.05 -14.88 4.11
N PRO A 151 -20.00 -14.23 3.58
CA PRO A 151 -19.11 -13.37 4.38
C PRO A 151 -19.74 -12.02 4.80
N ILE A 152 -20.83 -11.58 4.17
CA ILE A 152 -21.57 -10.38 4.58
C ILE A 152 -22.55 -10.72 5.70
N ALA A 153 -23.07 -11.95 5.72
CA ALA A 153 -24.03 -12.36 6.73
C ALA A 153 -23.44 -12.31 8.14
N SER A 154 -22.16 -12.65 8.33
CA SER A 154 -21.50 -12.54 9.64
C SER A 154 -21.51 -11.10 10.19
N LYS A 155 -21.35 -10.11 9.31
CA LYS A 155 -21.47 -8.70 9.71
C LYS A 155 -22.88 -8.25 10.06
N ILE A 156 -23.88 -8.90 9.47
CA ILE A 156 -25.27 -8.67 9.85
C ILE A 156 -25.57 -9.35 11.20
N THR A 157 -25.14 -10.60 11.39
CA THR A 157 -25.37 -11.37 12.61
C THR A 157 -24.55 -10.86 13.81
N ASP A 158 -23.42 -10.19 13.58
CA ASP A 158 -22.70 -9.37 14.59
C ASP A 158 -23.63 -8.34 15.27
N THR A 159 -24.58 -7.76 14.52
CA THR A 159 -25.56 -6.80 15.06
C THR A 159 -26.57 -7.50 15.98
N ALA A 160 -26.95 -8.72 15.63
CA ALA A 160 -27.83 -9.56 16.47
C ALA A 160 -27.15 -9.92 17.80
N LYS A 161 -25.85 -10.26 17.76
CA LYS A 161 -25.03 -10.48 18.96
C LYS A 161 -24.97 -9.23 19.85
N GLY A 162 -24.70 -8.06 19.26
CA GLY A 162 -24.66 -6.79 20.02
C GLY A 162 -26.00 -6.46 20.69
N THR A 163 -27.10 -6.62 19.95
CA THR A 163 -28.46 -6.39 20.48
C THR A 163 -28.76 -7.31 21.65
N LEU A 164 -28.45 -8.60 21.52
CA LEU A 164 -28.62 -9.57 22.60
C LEU A 164 -27.80 -9.20 23.84
N GLN A 165 -26.54 -8.80 23.65
CA GLN A 165 -25.67 -8.43 24.77
C GLN A 165 -26.23 -7.23 25.53
N THR A 166 -26.77 -6.23 24.83
CA THR A 166 -27.47 -5.09 25.46
C THR A 166 -28.69 -5.57 26.25
N SER A 167 -29.58 -6.36 25.64
CA SER A 167 -30.78 -6.86 26.33
C SER A 167 -30.46 -7.72 27.56
N ILE A 168 -29.41 -8.54 27.51
CA ILE A 168 -28.97 -9.33 28.67
C ILE A 168 -28.45 -8.43 29.78
N ASN A 169 -27.68 -7.39 29.44
CA ASN A 169 -27.14 -6.46 30.42
C ASN A 169 -28.25 -5.64 31.11
N GLU A 170 -29.21 -5.13 30.34
CA GLU A 170 -30.39 -4.44 30.87
C GLU A 170 -31.19 -5.35 31.81
N GLU A 171 -31.45 -6.59 31.39
CA GLU A 171 -32.17 -7.56 32.23
C GLU A 171 -31.38 -7.93 33.48
N PHE A 172 -30.05 -8.09 33.38
CA PHE A 172 -29.21 -8.37 34.55
C PHE A 172 -29.26 -7.24 35.58
N VAL A 173 -29.24 -5.98 35.11
CA VAL A 173 -29.40 -4.81 36.00
C VAL A 173 -30.77 -4.83 36.65
N ASN A 174 -31.86 -5.08 35.90
CA ASN A 174 -33.21 -5.19 36.44
C ASN A 174 -33.33 -6.27 37.52
N VAL A 175 -32.74 -7.44 37.27
CA VAL A 175 -32.69 -8.55 38.24
C VAL A 175 -31.91 -8.15 39.47
N ALA A 176 -30.75 -7.54 39.30
CA ALA A 176 -29.92 -7.13 40.41
C ALA A 176 -30.65 -6.14 41.33
N VAL A 177 -31.32 -5.14 40.74
CA VAL A 177 -32.14 -4.17 41.47
C VAL A 177 -33.31 -4.87 42.17
N SER A 178 -34.04 -5.73 41.46
CA SER A 178 -35.22 -6.44 42.00
C SER A 178 -34.85 -7.35 43.17
N THR A 179 -33.76 -8.13 43.06
CA THR A 179 -33.29 -9.01 44.13
C THR A 179 -32.84 -8.23 45.37
N VAL A 180 -32.22 -7.06 45.20
CA VAL A 180 -31.90 -6.16 46.32
C VAL A 180 -33.18 -5.64 46.98
N MET A 181 -34.19 -5.23 46.20
CA MET A 181 -35.48 -4.77 46.73
C MET A 181 -36.26 -5.87 47.46
N GLU A 182 -36.30 -7.09 46.90
CA GLU A 182 -36.92 -8.27 47.52
C GLU A 182 -36.24 -8.60 48.86
N SER A 183 -34.91 -8.70 48.87
CA SER A 183 -34.12 -8.96 50.08
C SER A 183 -34.36 -7.91 51.18
N MET A 184 -34.58 -6.65 50.79
CA MET A 184 -34.90 -5.57 51.73
C MET A 184 -36.34 -5.62 52.23
N ASN A 185 -37.29 -6.08 51.43
CA ASN A 185 -38.70 -6.21 51.82
C ASN A 185 -38.94 -7.37 52.80
N GLU A 186 -38.12 -8.42 52.76
CA GLU A 186 -38.17 -9.52 53.72
C GLU A 186 -37.71 -9.14 55.14
N LEU A 187 -37.01 -8.01 55.29
CA LEU A 187 -36.58 -7.48 56.60
C LEU A 187 -37.79 -6.87 57.34
N ALA A 188 -38.13 -7.44 58.50
CA ALA A 188 -39.37 -7.14 59.23
C ALA A 188 -39.35 -5.84 60.06
N ASP A 189 -38.17 -5.26 60.32
CA ASP A 189 -38.00 -4.07 61.16
C ASP A 189 -37.16 -3.01 60.44
N ASP A 190 -37.55 -1.74 60.58
CA ASP A 190 -36.90 -0.61 59.89
C ASP A 190 -35.43 -0.47 60.29
N ALA A 191 -35.07 -0.84 61.53
CA ALA A 191 -33.68 -0.85 61.97
C ALA A 191 -32.80 -1.85 61.19
N GLN A 192 -33.35 -2.99 60.76
CA GLN A 192 -32.61 -3.98 59.96
C GLN A 192 -32.42 -3.49 58.52
N LYS A 193 -33.43 -2.82 57.95
CA LYS A 193 -33.36 -2.18 56.62
C LYS A 193 -32.30 -1.07 56.61
N THR A 194 -32.31 -0.19 57.60
CA THR A 194 -31.29 0.87 57.75
C THR A 194 -29.89 0.25 57.87
N GLN A 195 -29.71 -0.81 58.66
CA GLN A 195 -28.42 -1.49 58.77
C GLN A 195 -27.95 -2.11 57.45
N TYR A 196 -28.85 -2.66 56.64
CA TYR A 196 -28.54 -3.21 55.33
C TYR A 196 -28.10 -2.12 54.34
N ILE A 197 -28.81 -0.98 54.32
CA ILE A 197 -28.45 0.20 53.51
C ILE A 197 -27.09 0.75 53.92
N THR A 198 -26.80 0.85 55.22
CA THR A 198 -25.48 1.31 55.70
C THR A 198 -24.35 0.41 55.19
N LYS A 199 -24.55 -0.91 55.12
CA LYS A 199 -23.55 -1.81 54.52
C LYS A 199 -23.36 -1.57 53.03
N ILE A 200 -24.42 -1.20 52.31
CA ILE A 200 -24.33 -0.81 50.89
C ILE A 200 -23.55 0.50 50.76
N ILE A 201 -23.86 1.50 51.59
CA ILE A 201 -23.13 2.77 51.65
C ILE A 201 -21.63 2.52 51.91
N ASP A 202 -21.28 1.69 52.89
CA ASP A 202 -19.88 1.34 53.19
C ASP A 202 -19.15 0.68 51.99
N LYS A 203 -19.87 -0.16 51.22
CA LYS A 203 -19.34 -0.77 49.99
C LYS A 203 -19.18 0.26 48.88
N LEU A 204 -20.16 1.15 48.69
CA LEU A 204 -20.10 2.25 47.72
C LEU A 204 -18.96 3.22 48.04
N ASP A 205 -18.73 3.54 49.32
CA ASP A 205 -17.55 4.30 49.77
C ASP A 205 -16.23 3.59 49.44
N SER A 206 -16.19 2.27 49.60
CA SER A 206 -15.03 1.46 49.23
C SER A 206 -14.77 1.49 47.73
N VAL A 207 -15.82 1.43 46.90
CA VAL A 207 -15.72 1.59 45.44
C VAL A 207 -15.24 3.01 45.09
N ASN A 208 -15.80 4.04 45.71
CA ASN A 208 -15.41 5.44 45.51
C ASN A 208 -13.91 5.66 45.79
N LYS A 209 -13.41 5.02 46.86
CA LYS A 209 -11.99 5.02 47.20
C LYS A 209 -11.12 4.27 46.19
N ASN A 210 -11.58 3.13 45.68
CA ASN A 210 -10.87 2.41 44.62
C ASN A 210 -10.80 3.23 43.31
N LEU A 211 -11.86 3.98 42.97
CA LEU A 211 -11.86 4.89 41.83
C LEU A 211 -10.80 5.99 42.03
N ASP A 212 -10.64 6.51 43.25
CA ASP A 212 -9.53 7.43 43.58
C ASP A 212 -8.15 6.82 43.36
N ASP A 213 -7.94 5.59 43.82
CA ASP A 213 -6.68 4.87 43.63
C ASP A 213 -6.39 4.62 42.14
N TYR A 214 -7.42 4.37 41.33
CA TYR A 214 -7.29 4.26 39.87
C TYR A 214 -6.93 5.59 39.22
N LEU A 215 -7.54 6.71 39.63
CA LEU A 215 -7.16 8.04 39.13
C LEU A 215 -5.69 8.36 39.43
N VAL A 216 -5.23 8.07 40.64
CA VAL A 216 -3.80 8.22 41.03
C VAL A 216 -2.90 7.33 40.20
N THR A 217 -3.31 6.08 39.95
CA THR A 217 -2.55 5.14 39.12
C THR A 217 -2.43 5.64 37.67
N ILE A 218 -3.53 6.16 37.11
CA ILE A 218 -3.54 6.76 35.77
C ILE A 218 -2.60 7.96 35.69
N ASP A 219 -2.62 8.85 36.69
CA ASP A 219 -1.72 10.01 36.75
C ASP A 219 -0.24 9.61 36.83
N ASN A 220 0.07 8.55 37.58
CA ASN A 220 1.42 7.98 37.65
C ASN A 220 1.86 7.39 36.30
N LEU A 221 0.97 6.65 35.62
CA LEU A 221 1.25 6.09 34.29
C LEU A 221 1.49 7.19 33.25
N MET A 222 0.67 8.24 33.25
CA MET A 222 0.86 9.40 32.36
C MET A 222 2.17 10.13 32.64
N SER A 223 2.58 10.25 33.90
CA SER A 223 3.86 10.85 34.30
C SER A 223 5.06 10.01 33.82
N CYS A 224 4.96 8.68 33.92
CA CYS A 224 5.94 7.76 33.34
C CYS A 224 6.01 7.91 31.81
N ASN A 225 4.86 8.01 31.14
CA ASN A 225 4.79 8.23 29.69
C ASN A 225 5.42 9.57 29.28
N ALA A 226 5.24 10.64 30.05
CA ALA A 226 5.91 11.92 29.80
C ALA A 226 7.44 11.80 29.90
N THR A 227 7.94 11.06 30.90
CA THR A 227 9.38 10.78 31.05
C THR A 227 9.90 9.96 29.87
N LEU A 228 9.16 8.91 29.48
CA LEU A 228 9.51 8.07 28.34
C LEU A 228 9.52 8.87 27.03
N ALA A 229 8.53 9.73 26.79
CA ALA A 229 8.49 10.61 25.63
C ALA A 229 9.71 11.54 25.55
N SER A 230 10.15 12.10 26.68
CA SER A 230 11.36 12.92 26.76
C SER A 230 12.62 12.12 26.41
N ASN A 231 12.75 10.90 26.93
CA ASN A 231 13.87 10.00 26.63
C ASN A 231 13.89 9.58 25.15
N LEU A 232 12.74 9.27 24.57
CA LEU A 232 12.60 8.95 23.15
C LEU A 232 13.01 10.13 22.26
N LYS A 233 12.61 11.36 22.62
CA LYS A 233 13.02 12.58 21.91
C LYS A 233 14.54 12.78 21.96
N THR A 234 15.16 12.55 23.11
CA THR A 234 16.62 12.62 23.28
C THR A 234 17.32 11.59 22.41
N ALA A 235 16.91 10.32 22.48
CA ALA A 235 17.45 9.25 21.65
C ALA A 235 17.30 9.53 20.15
N SER A 236 16.15 10.07 19.72
CA SER A 236 15.92 10.48 18.33
C SER A 236 16.88 11.58 17.88
N GLY A 237 17.20 12.54 18.76
CA GLY A 237 18.18 13.58 18.50
C GLY A 237 19.60 13.03 18.35
N GLU A 238 19.99 12.06 19.18
CA GLU A 238 21.29 11.38 19.10
C GLU A 238 21.42 10.55 17.81
N VAL A 239 20.38 9.81 17.43
CA VAL A 239 20.32 9.05 16.16
C VAL A 239 20.47 9.98 14.97
N SER A 240 19.74 11.10 14.96
CA SER A 240 19.83 12.12 13.90
C SER A 240 21.24 12.71 13.80
N SER A 241 21.86 12.98 14.94
CA SER A 241 23.24 13.50 15.01
C SER A 241 24.26 12.47 14.51
N ALA A 242 24.08 11.18 14.86
CA ALA A 242 24.93 10.09 14.39
C ALA A 242 24.81 9.87 12.87
N SER A 243 23.59 9.93 12.33
CA SER A 243 23.33 9.88 10.88
C SER A 243 24.03 11.04 10.15
N GLY A 244 23.94 12.26 10.69
CA GLY A 244 24.65 13.41 10.14
C GLY A 244 26.17 13.22 10.09
N LYS A 245 26.77 12.67 11.16
CA LYS A 245 28.20 12.32 11.21
C LYS A 245 28.57 11.24 10.20
N LEU A 246 27.74 10.22 10.02
CA LEU A 246 27.97 9.15 9.03
C LEU A 246 27.89 9.69 7.60
N ASN A 247 26.92 10.54 7.28
CA ASN A 247 26.83 11.18 5.97
C ASN A 247 28.08 12.01 5.64
N ASN A 248 28.59 12.75 6.62
CA ASN A 248 29.88 13.46 6.47
C ASN A 248 31.04 12.48 6.26
N GLY A 249 31.07 11.36 6.99
CA GLY A 249 32.05 10.28 6.80
C GLY A 249 32.00 9.68 5.40
N VAL A 250 30.80 9.41 4.86
CA VAL A 250 30.61 8.94 3.47
C VAL A 250 31.17 9.95 2.47
N ALA A 251 30.91 11.24 2.65
CA ALA A 251 31.45 12.29 1.79
C ALA A 251 32.99 12.34 1.84
N GLN A 252 33.58 12.21 3.03
CA GLN A 252 35.04 12.15 3.20
C GLN A 252 35.66 10.93 2.52
N VAL A 253 35.06 9.74 2.68
CA VAL A 253 35.51 8.51 2.01
C VAL A 253 35.40 8.60 0.50
N ASN A 254 34.31 9.19 -0.03
CA ASN A 254 34.15 9.42 -1.46
C ASN A 254 35.21 10.39 -2.01
N LYS A 255 35.56 11.44 -1.26
CA LYS A 255 36.65 12.34 -1.62
C LYS A 255 38.00 11.60 -1.64
N ALA A 256 38.30 10.85 -0.59
CA ALA A 256 39.53 10.05 -0.51
C ALA A 256 39.62 9.02 -1.65
N LYS A 257 38.50 8.41 -2.03
CA LYS A 257 38.40 7.53 -3.20
C LYS A 257 38.76 8.25 -4.49
N ALA A 258 38.23 9.46 -4.71
CA ALA A 258 38.54 10.26 -5.90
C ALA A 258 40.03 10.65 -5.94
N ASP A 259 40.59 11.09 -4.80
CA ASP A 259 42.00 11.43 -4.67
C ASP A 259 42.90 10.20 -4.94
N ALA A 260 42.55 9.04 -4.38
CA ALA A 260 43.27 7.79 -4.64
C ALA A 260 43.18 7.35 -6.11
N GLN A 261 42.01 7.49 -6.75
CA GLN A 261 41.83 7.21 -8.18
C GLN A 261 42.69 8.13 -9.05
N GLN A 262 42.82 9.40 -8.67
CA GLN A 262 43.70 10.34 -9.36
C GLN A 262 45.17 9.93 -9.19
N THR A 263 45.61 9.58 -7.97
CA THR A 263 46.97 9.08 -7.71
C THR A 263 47.28 7.82 -8.53
N ILE A 264 46.35 6.86 -8.59
CA ILE A 264 46.50 5.65 -9.41
C ILE A 264 46.62 5.99 -10.90
N THR A 265 45.84 6.96 -11.38
CA THR A 265 45.90 7.38 -12.79
C THR A 265 47.24 8.03 -13.12
N THR A 266 47.75 8.89 -12.23
CA THR A 266 49.10 9.46 -12.34
C THR A 266 50.17 8.37 -12.34
N LEU A 267 50.05 7.40 -11.43
CA LEU A 267 50.97 6.27 -11.33
C LEU A 267 50.93 5.38 -12.57
N GLN A 268 49.75 5.10 -13.12
CA GLN A 268 49.59 4.40 -14.40
C GLN A 268 50.32 5.16 -15.51
N SER A 269 50.11 6.47 -15.63
CA SER A 269 50.78 7.29 -16.64
C SER A 269 52.30 7.32 -16.47
N GLN A 270 52.81 7.40 -15.25
CA GLN A 270 54.24 7.37 -14.98
C GLN A 270 54.83 5.99 -15.25
N MET A 271 54.12 4.92 -14.91
CA MET A 271 54.53 3.55 -15.25
C MET A 271 54.55 3.31 -16.75
N ASP A 272 53.58 3.83 -17.49
CA ASP A 272 53.61 3.78 -18.95
C ASP A 272 54.83 4.53 -19.50
N GLN A 273 55.17 5.69 -18.92
CA GLN A 273 56.38 6.43 -19.30
C GLN A 273 57.67 5.66 -18.99
N VAL A 274 57.77 5.07 -17.79
CA VAL A 274 58.94 4.28 -17.38
C VAL A 274 59.06 3.01 -18.20
N TYR A 275 57.93 2.36 -18.50
CA TYR A 275 57.86 1.24 -19.41
C TYR A 275 58.39 1.63 -20.80
N GLN A 276 57.86 2.71 -21.41
CA GLN A 276 58.28 3.15 -22.74
C GLN A 276 59.75 3.57 -22.78
N SER A 277 60.22 4.23 -21.72
CA SER A 277 61.62 4.62 -21.52
C SER A 277 62.52 3.38 -21.45
N ILE A 278 62.22 2.43 -20.56
CA ILE A 278 62.95 1.17 -20.45
C ILE A 278 62.91 0.41 -21.77
N HIS A 279 61.74 0.23 -22.39
CA HIS A 279 61.61 -0.51 -23.64
C HIS A 279 62.43 0.11 -24.78
N THR A 280 62.32 1.44 -24.96
CA THR A 280 63.05 2.19 -25.99
C THR A 280 64.55 2.13 -25.73
N HIS A 281 64.98 2.46 -24.52
CA HIS A 281 66.40 2.42 -24.14
C HIS A 281 66.99 1.01 -24.27
N LEU A 282 66.27 -0.02 -23.84
CA LEU A 282 66.74 -1.40 -23.97
C LEU A 282 66.76 -1.88 -25.42
N GLN A 283 65.82 -1.44 -26.28
CA GLN A 283 65.88 -1.70 -27.71
C GLN A 283 67.03 -0.97 -28.40
N GLU A 284 67.31 0.28 -28.03
CA GLU A 284 68.43 1.07 -28.55
C GLU A 284 69.77 0.46 -28.13
N VAL A 285 69.86 0.04 -26.85
CA VAL A 285 70.99 -0.73 -26.32
C VAL A 285 71.14 -2.02 -27.13
N ASN A 286 70.08 -2.82 -27.29
CA ASN A 286 70.13 -4.07 -28.04
C ASN A 286 70.54 -3.85 -29.52
N THR A 287 70.00 -2.81 -30.16
CA THR A 287 70.36 -2.43 -31.53
C THR A 287 71.83 -2.06 -31.64
N THR A 288 72.34 -1.25 -30.72
CA THR A 288 73.75 -0.86 -30.65
C THR A 288 74.65 -2.08 -30.41
N LEU A 289 74.26 -2.94 -29.48
CA LEU A 289 74.96 -4.17 -29.13
C LEU A 289 74.95 -5.22 -30.25
N SER A 290 73.94 -5.21 -31.11
CA SER A 290 73.85 -6.12 -32.26
C SER A 290 74.69 -5.68 -33.47
N LYS A 291 75.25 -4.47 -33.46
CA LYS A 291 76.21 -4.04 -34.49
C LYS A 291 77.52 -4.84 -34.36
N GLU A 292 78.13 -5.19 -35.48
CA GLU A 292 79.44 -5.86 -35.45
C GLU A 292 80.52 -4.98 -34.80
N LEU A 293 80.47 -3.66 -35.02
CA LEU A 293 81.44 -2.67 -34.52
C LEU A 293 80.74 -1.38 -34.02
N PRO A 294 80.14 -1.36 -32.82
CA PRO A 294 79.63 -0.14 -32.20
C PRO A 294 80.77 0.77 -31.73
N THR A 295 80.57 2.08 -31.82
CA THR A 295 81.52 3.09 -31.34
C THR A 295 81.42 3.31 -29.82
N ALA A 296 82.47 3.85 -29.20
CA ALA A 296 82.46 4.17 -27.78
C ALA A 296 81.37 5.21 -27.41
N GLU A 297 81.08 6.15 -28.31
CA GLU A 297 80.02 7.16 -28.13
C GLU A 297 78.62 6.53 -28.15
N GLU A 298 78.36 5.57 -29.06
CA GLU A 298 77.08 4.85 -29.10
C GLU A 298 76.85 4.03 -27.83
N ILE A 299 77.90 3.42 -27.26
CA ILE A 299 77.81 2.66 -26.01
C ILE A 299 77.65 3.60 -24.80
N ALA A 300 78.28 4.77 -24.82
CA ALA A 300 78.08 5.80 -23.78
C ALA A 300 76.63 6.29 -23.76
N ASN A 301 76.05 6.60 -24.92
CA ASN A 301 74.63 6.97 -25.03
C ASN A 301 73.71 5.84 -24.54
N ALA A 302 74.02 4.59 -24.88
CA ALA A 302 73.29 3.43 -24.39
C ALA A 302 73.35 3.30 -22.85
N ALA A 303 74.51 3.58 -22.23
CA ALA A 303 74.67 3.56 -20.78
C ALA A 303 73.92 4.70 -20.08
N ASP A 304 73.91 5.91 -20.66
CA ASP A 304 73.17 7.07 -20.13
C ASP A 304 71.66 6.84 -20.19
N ASN A 305 71.17 6.25 -21.28
CA ASN A 305 69.77 5.87 -21.44
C ASN A 305 69.33 4.87 -20.35
N VAL A 306 70.15 3.86 -20.05
CA VAL A 306 69.87 2.92 -18.95
C VAL A 306 69.90 3.63 -17.57
N SER A 307 70.82 4.58 -17.37
CA SER A 307 70.88 5.39 -16.14
C SER A 307 69.60 6.21 -15.92
N ASN A 308 69.05 6.80 -16.99
CA ASN A 308 67.82 7.57 -16.94
C ASN A 308 66.62 6.68 -16.57
N SER A 309 66.56 5.45 -17.10
CA SER A 309 65.54 4.47 -16.72
C SER A 309 65.59 4.13 -15.22
N THR A 310 66.78 3.95 -14.65
CA THR A 310 66.97 3.67 -13.21
C THR A 310 66.44 4.82 -12.34
N GLN A 311 66.72 6.08 -12.70
CA GLN A 311 66.18 7.23 -11.96
C GLN A 311 64.65 7.30 -11.99
N GLN A 312 64.05 6.95 -13.13
CA GLN A 312 62.61 6.94 -13.27
C GLN A 312 61.92 5.85 -12.42
N ILE A 313 62.56 4.68 -12.27
CA ILE A 313 62.08 3.61 -11.38
C ILE A 313 62.03 4.09 -9.92
N GLU A 314 63.06 4.81 -9.47
CA GLU A 314 63.13 5.30 -8.08
C GLU A 314 62.04 6.34 -7.77
N LEU A 315 61.75 7.25 -8.70
CA LEU A 315 60.62 8.17 -8.58
C LEU A 315 59.30 7.42 -8.43
N LEU A 316 59.12 6.34 -9.18
CA LEU A 316 57.93 5.51 -9.12
C LEU A 316 57.74 4.82 -7.77
N LYS A 317 58.83 4.32 -7.17
CA LYS A 317 58.80 3.76 -5.82
C LYS A 317 58.39 4.80 -4.78
N GLN A 318 58.86 6.05 -4.89
CA GLN A 318 58.45 7.13 -3.99
C GLN A 318 56.95 7.42 -4.09
N LEU A 319 56.37 7.41 -5.30
CA LEU A 319 54.92 7.58 -5.48
C LEU A 319 54.10 6.45 -4.87
N LEU A 320 54.59 5.20 -4.94
CA LEU A 320 53.96 4.03 -4.31
C LEU A 320 53.95 4.09 -2.78
N GLN A 321 54.80 4.90 -2.17
CA GLN A 321 54.85 5.10 -0.72
C GLN A 321 53.81 6.09 -0.19
N SER A 322 52.95 6.67 -1.04
CA SER A 322 51.90 7.60 -0.62
C SER A 322 50.87 6.96 0.34
N ASP A 323 50.52 7.68 1.41
CA ASP A 323 49.47 7.28 2.37
C ASP A 323 48.06 7.20 1.77
N LEU A 324 47.87 7.75 0.57
CA LEU A 324 46.60 7.66 -0.19
C LEU A 324 46.36 6.26 -0.75
N ILE A 325 47.37 5.40 -0.77
CA ILE A 325 47.28 4.01 -1.21
C ILE A 325 47.00 3.12 0.02
N PRO A 326 45.78 2.58 0.18
CA PRO A 326 45.42 1.80 1.36
C PRO A 326 46.24 0.52 1.50
N ALA A 327 46.36 0.01 2.73
CA ALA A 327 46.95 -1.29 3.01
C ALA A 327 46.15 -2.41 2.29
N GLY A 328 46.84 -3.37 1.66
CA GLY A 328 46.21 -4.46 0.88
C GLY A 328 46.11 -4.22 -0.64
N SER A 329 46.73 -3.15 -1.14
CA SER A 329 46.77 -2.72 -2.55
C SER A 329 47.89 -3.36 -3.38
N ASN A 330 48.46 -4.49 -2.95
CA ASN A 330 49.64 -5.16 -3.55
C ASN A 330 50.84 -4.24 -3.87
N LYS A 331 50.92 -3.06 -3.24
CA LYS A 331 52.00 -2.08 -3.46
C LYS A 331 53.39 -2.65 -3.19
N ASP A 332 53.51 -3.53 -2.19
CA ASP A 332 54.78 -4.12 -1.80
C ASP A 332 55.31 -5.10 -2.85
N ASP A 333 54.40 -5.78 -3.57
CA ASP A 333 54.77 -6.68 -4.66
C ASP A 333 55.23 -5.89 -5.90
N ILE A 334 54.57 -4.75 -6.18
CA ILE A 334 55.00 -3.80 -7.22
C ILE A 334 56.39 -3.23 -6.89
N ILE A 335 56.63 -2.84 -5.63
CA ILE A 335 57.93 -2.32 -5.20
C ILE A 335 59.04 -3.38 -5.40
N LYS A 336 58.80 -4.65 -5.02
CA LYS A 336 59.76 -5.74 -5.25
C LYS A 336 60.03 -5.99 -6.74
N LEU A 337 59.01 -5.83 -7.60
CA LEU A 337 59.18 -5.95 -9.03
C LEU A 337 60.06 -4.82 -9.58
N LEU A 338 59.81 -3.58 -9.12
CA LEU A 338 60.61 -2.41 -9.46
C LEU A 338 62.07 -2.55 -8.97
N ASP A 339 62.30 -3.12 -7.79
CA ASP A 339 63.65 -3.46 -7.30
C ASP A 339 64.38 -4.43 -8.23
N SER A 340 63.68 -5.44 -8.75
CA SER A 340 64.25 -6.44 -9.66
C SER A 340 64.61 -5.84 -11.03
N ILE A 341 63.76 -4.94 -11.53
CA ILE A 341 63.99 -4.22 -12.79
C ILE A 341 65.19 -3.28 -12.62
N GLU A 342 65.24 -2.52 -11.51
CA GLU A 342 66.35 -1.62 -11.18
C GLU A 342 67.69 -2.35 -11.07
N GLN A 343 67.70 -3.51 -10.41
CA GLN A 343 68.91 -4.32 -10.28
C GLN A 343 69.44 -4.75 -11.65
N THR A 344 68.53 -5.08 -12.57
CA THR A 344 68.92 -5.49 -13.93
C THR A 344 69.37 -4.31 -14.78
N THR A 345 68.70 -3.16 -14.74
CA THR A 345 69.15 -1.96 -15.44
C THR A 345 70.53 -1.53 -14.92
N THR A 346 70.77 -1.60 -13.61
CA THR A 346 72.09 -1.31 -13.02
C THR A 346 73.17 -2.29 -13.52
N ALA A 347 72.85 -3.58 -13.63
CA ALA A 347 73.77 -4.58 -14.17
C ALA A 347 74.11 -4.32 -15.65
N VAL A 348 73.12 -4.00 -16.49
CA VAL A 348 73.31 -3.63 -17.89
C VAL A 348 74.20 -2.39 -18.00
N GLN A 349 73.95 -1.36 -17.19
CA GLN A 349 74.75 -0.13 -17.15
C GLN A 349 76.22 -0.45 -16.81
N GLY A 350 76.48 -1.30 -15.80
CA GLY A 350 77.84 -1.69 -15.43
C GLY A 350 78.58 -2.44 -16.54
N VAL A 351 77.89 -3.32 -17.27
CA VAL A 351 78.47 -4.02 -18.43
C VAL A 351 78.82 -3.05 -19.56
N LEU A 352 77.94 -2.08 -19.85
CA LEU A 352 78.19 -1.05 -20.86
C LEU A 352 79.37 -0.14 -20.48
N GLN A 353 79.46 0.30 -19.22
CA GLN A 353 80.55 1.14 -18.74
C GLN A 353 81.91 0.44 -18.78
N ASN A 354 81.97 -0.83 -18.39
CA ASN A 354 83.20 -1.63 -18.52
C ASN A 354 83.64 -1.73 -19.99
N ARG A 355 82.71 -1.92 -20.92
CA ARG A 355 83.00 -2.00 -22.36
C ARG A 355 83.52 -0.68 -22.95
N ILE A 356 83.04 0.47 -22.47
CA ILE A 356 83.61 1.79 -22.84
C ILE A 356 85.08 1.87 -22.42
N GLY A 357 85.40 1.38 -21.22
CA GLY A 357 86.77 1.26 -20.72
C GLY A 357 87.66 0.37 -21.59
N ASP A 358 87.13 -0.77 -22.05
CA ASP A 358 87.87 -1.72 -22.90
C ASP A 358 88.12 -1.18 -24.32
N LEU A 359 87.13 -0.52 -24.94
CA LEU A 359 87.26 0.08 -26.28
C LEU A 359 88.26 1.24 -26.32
N ASN A 360 88.41 1.96 -25.21
CA ASN A 360 89.44 2.99 -25.08
C ASN A 360 90.86 2.41 -24.93
N ASN A 361 90.99 1.12 -24.58
CA ASN A 361 92.26 0.48 -24.24
C ASN A 361 92.71 -0.63 -25.23
N ALA A 362 91.84 -1.19 -26.08
CA ALA A 362 92.17 -2.30 -26.99
C ALA A 362 91.39 -2.32 -28.34
N VAL A 363 91.99 -2.91 -29.38
CA VAL A 363 91.48 -2.99 -30.78
C VAL A 363 90.66 -4.28 -31.07
N SER A 364 90.47 -5.20 -30.11
CA SER A 364 89.92 -6.55 -30.39
C SER A 364 88.57 -6.88 -29.73
N GLY A 365 87.50 -6.80 -30.52
CA GLY A 365 86.68 -7.95 -30.97
C GLY A 365 85.95 -8.93 -30.02
N ASP A 366 86.01 -8.84 -28.70
CA ASP A 366 85.30 -9.82 -27.85
C ASP A 366 83.85 -9.38 -27.55
N HIS A 367 82.84 -10.04 -28.12
CA HIS A 367 81.41 -9.70 -27.97
C HIS A 367 80.69 -10.43 -26.82
N ALA A 368 81.40 -11.21 -25.98
CA ALA A 368 80.76 -12.00 -24.91
C ALA A 368 80.00 -11.15 -23.88
N ALA A 369 80.59 -10.05 -23.41
CA ALA A 369 79.96 -9.13 -22.46
C ALA A 369 78.72 -8.45 -23.04
N ILE A 370 78.76 -8.10 -24.33
CA ILE A 370 77.65 -7.52 -25.09
C ILE A 370 76.47 -8.50 -25.15
N LYS A 371 76.75 -9.78 -25.44
CA LYS A 371 75.73 -10.83 -25.50
C LYS A 371 75.12 -11.13 -24.13
N ALA A 372 75.89 -11.01 -23.06
CA ALA A 372 75.39 -11.14 -21.69
C ALA A 372 74.43 -9.99 -21.32
N ALA A 373 74.74 -8.75 -21.71
CA ALA A 373 73.82 -7.62 -21.55
C ALA A 373 72.52 -7.80 -22.33
N ALA A 374 72.60 -8.25 -23.59
CA ALA A 374 71.40 -8.53 -24.41
C ALA A 374 70.50 -9.62 -23.78
N ASN A 375 71.10 -10.70 -23.25
CA ASN A 375 70.32 -11.77 -22.60
C ASN A 375 69.62 -11.30 -21.30
N LEU A 376 70.26 -10.40 -20.53
CA LEU A 376 69.64 -9.81 -19.32
C LEU A 376 68.44 -8.93 -19.69
N ILE A 377 68.55 -8.20 -20.79
CA ILE A 377 67.48 -7.37 -21.35
C ILE A 377 66.28 -8.22 -21.76
N ASP A 378 66.51 -9.30 -22.52
CA ASP A 378 65.46 -10.22 -22.97
C ASP A 378 64.72 -10.90 -21.81
N ALA A 379 65.41 -11.13 -20.68
CA ALA A 379 64.81 -11.73 -19.49
C ALA A 379 63.87 -10.77 -18.73
N VAL A 380 64.15 -9.46 -18.74
CA VAL A 380 63.38 -8.47 -17.99
C VAL A 380 62.25 -7.84 -18.80
N MET A 381 62.40 -7.76 -20.12
CA MET A 381 61.36 -7.21 -21.01
C MET A 381 59.94 -7.77 -20.77
N PRO A 382 59.72 -9.10 -20.66
CA PRO A 382 58.38 -9.64 -20.37
C PRO A 382 57.87 -9.34 -18.96
N ILE A 383 58.76 -9.15 -17.98
CA ILE A 383 58.40 -8.76 -16.60
C ILE A 383 57.85 -7.34 -16.60
N VAL A 384 58.50 -6.42 -17.33
CA VAL A 384 58.04 -5.04 -17.47
C VAL A 384 56.74 -4.99 -18.30
N GLU A 385 56.64 -5.74 -19.39
CA GLU A 385 55.47 -5.69 -20.28
C GLU A 385 54.19 -6.28 -19.68
N LYS A 386 54.27 -7.44 -19.02
CA LYS A 386 53.08 -8.17 -18.58
C LYS A 386 52.81 -8.07 -17.09
N GLN A 387 53.86 -8.26 -16.28
CA GLN A 387 53.67 -8.40 -14.83
C GLN A 387 53.38 -7.04 -14.18
N LEU A 388 54.18 -6.02 -14.51
CA LEU A 388 54.01 -4.69 -13.94
C LEU A 388 52.63 -4.09 -14.27
N GLN A 389 52.18 -4.19 -15.52
CA GLN A 389 50.84 -3.71 -15.92
C GLN A 389 49.71 -4.46 -15.21
N ALA A 390 49.83 -5.79 -15.07
CA ALA A 390 48.83 -6.61 -14.39
C ALA A 390 48.73 -6.29 -12.89
N ASP A 391 49.86 -6.07 -12.21
CA ASP A 391 49.89 -5.77 -10.78
C ASP A 391 49.28 -4.39 -10.50
N VAL A 392 49.46 -3.43 -11.39
CA VAL A 392 48.90 -2.08 -11.28
C VAL A 392 47.40 -2.07 -11.55
N ALA A 393 46.94 -2.85 -12.53
CA ALA A 393 45.52 -3.06 -12.77
C ALA A 393 44.86 -3.73 -11.56
N THR A 394 45.54 -4.70 -10.95
CA THR A 394 45.11 -5.38 -9.71
C THR A 394 45.05 -4.40 -8.55
N MET A 395 46.06 -3.55 -8.38
CA MET A 395 46.09 -2.50 -7.36
C MET A 395 44.89 -1.55 -7.52
N LYS A 396 44.61 -1.10 -8.74
CA LYS A 396 43.46 -0.23 -9.04
C LYS A 396 42.14 -0.90 -8.67
N ALA A 397 41.96 -2.17 -9.00
CA ALA A 397 40.78 -2.95 -8.65
C ALA A 397 40.64 -3.10 -7.13
N ASN A 398 41.71 -3.47 -6.42
CA ASN A 398 41.73 -3.65 -4.97
C ASN A 398 41.40 -2.36 -4.22
N ILE A 399 42.01 -1.24 -4.60
CA ILE A 399 41.73 0.07 -3.99
C ILE A 399 40.27 0.48 -4.23
N SER A 400 39.79 0.34 -5.47
CA SER A 400 38.40 0.66 -5.82
C SER A 400 37.41 -0.20 -5.03
N ALA A 401 37.69 -1.50 -4.88
CA ALA A 401 36.88 -2.42 -4.09
C ALA A 401 36.87 -2.05 -2.61
N ALA A 402 38.03 -1.72 -2.02
CA ALA A 402 38.14 -1.32 -0.62
C ALA A 402 37.30 -0.08 -0.30
N TYR A 403 37.41 0.98 -1.10
CA TYR A 403 36.60 2.19 -0.91
C TYR A 403 35.10 1.93 -1.15
N ASN A 404 34.75 1.16 -2.18
CA ASN A 404 33.34 0.80 -2.43
C ASN A 404 32.74 0.02 -1.25
N ASN A 405 33.48 -0.93 -0.69
CA ASN A 405 33.05 -1.69 0.48
C ASN A 405 32.91 -0.78 1.71
N MET A 406 33.84 0.16 1.92
CA MET A 406 33.74 1.12 3.03
C MET A 406 32.51 2.03 2.89
N VAL A 407 32.25 2.55 1.69
CA VAL A 407 31.04 3.35 1.40
C VAL A 407 29.78 2.51 1.59
N ALA A 408 29.76 1.26 1.13
CA ALA A 408 28.62 0.35 1.30
C ALA A 408 28.35 0.06 2.79
N SER A 409 29.39 -0.18 3.59
CA SER A 409 29.28 -0.39 5.04
C SER A 409 28.74 0.86 5.74
N LEU A 410 29.27 2.05 5.45
CA LEU A 410 28.79 3.31 6.03
C LEU A 410 27.34 3.60 5.64
N ASN A 411 26.96 3.38 4.39
CA ASN A 411 25.57 3.50 3.93
C ASN A 411 24.66 2.49 4.63
N SER A 412 25.13 1.27 4.86
CA SER A 412 24.36 0.25 5.60
C SER A 412 24.16 0.63 7.07
N MET A 413 25.18 1.20 7.71
CA MET A 413 25.06 1.76 9.06
C MET A 413 24.09 2.94 9.10
N ASN A 414 24.14 3.84 8.11
CA ASN A 414 23.20 4.96 8.02
C ASN A 414 21.75 4.48 7.87
N LYS A 415 21.50 3.49 7.01
CA LYS A 415 20.17 2.83 6.91
C LYS A 415 19.73 2.18 8.22
N GLY A 416 20.65 1.55 8.95
CA GLY A 416 20.36 1.00 10.28
C GLY A 416 19.91 2.07 11.26
N LEU A 417 20.56 3.23 11.27
CA LEU A 417 20.16 4.38 12.11
C LEU A 417 18.83 4.98 11.67
N GLU A 418 18.56 5.10 10.37
CA GLU A 418 17.25 5.53 9.86
C GLU A 418 16.14 4.59 10.36
N GLY A 419 16.37 3.27 10.29
CA GLY A 419 15.46 2.27 10.86
C GLY A 419 15.21 2.45 12.35
N THR A 420 16.27 2.71 13.13
CA THR A 420 16.14 3.03 14.57
C THR A 420 15.36 4.32 14.79
N GLY A 421 15.56 5.36 13.97
CA GLY A 421 14.82 6.61 14.03
C GLY A 421 13.31 6.40 13.80
N VAL A 422 12.96 5.59 12.80
CA VAL A 422 11.56 5.19 12.54
C VAL A 422 10.97 4.44 13.74
N ALA A 423 11.70 3.47 14.30
CA ALA A 423 11.24 2.71 15.45
C ALA A 423 10.99 3.59 16.69
N LEU A 424 11.89 4.55 16.96
CA LEU A 424 11.73 5.54 18.03
C LEU A 424 10.51 6.44 17.80
N GLY A 425 10.28 6.88 16.54
CA GLY A 425 9.09 7.65 16.17
C GLY A 425 7.79 6.88 16.40
N SER A 426 7.74 5.60 16.00
CA SER A 426 6.60 4.73 16.25
C SER A 426 6.33 4.52 17.74
N LEU A 427 7.38 4.31 18.55
CA LEU A 427 7.24 4.25 20.01
C LEU A 427 6.68 5.56 20.59
N GLY A 428 7.11 6.72 20.07
CA GLY A 428 6.57 8.02 20.46
C GLY A 428 5.07 8.16 20.16
N ASN A 429 4.62 7.66 19.01
CA ASN A 429 3.20 7.63 18.65
C ASN A 429 2.39 6.71 19.56
N THR A 430 2.93 5.53 19.90
CA THR A 430 2.28 4.61 20.86
C THR A 430 2.14 5.23 22.24
N VAL A 431 3.18 5.89 22.75
CA VAL A 431 3.13 6.61 24.04
C VAL A 431 2.07 7.72 24.01
N SER A 432 2.00 8.47 22.91
CA SER A 432 1.01 9.53 22.73
C SER A 432 -0.42 8.98 22.70
N SER A 433 -0.63 7.88 21.98
CA SER A 433 -1.93 7.20 21.88
C SER A 433 -2.37 6.63 23.22
N SER A 434 -1.43 6.01 23.95
CA SER A 434 -1.66 5.51 25.32
C SER A 434 -2.07 6.62 26.28
N ASN A 435 -1.46 7.82 26.20
CA ASN A 435 -1.89 8.97 26.98
C ASN A 435 -3.30 9.45 26.60
N GLY A 436 -3.68 9.37 25.32
CA GLY A 436 -5.05 9.60 24.87
C GLY A 436 -6.04 8.66 25.57
N SER A 437 -5.77 7.35 25.53
CA SER A 437 -6.61 6.36 26.22
C SER A 437 -6.67 6.57 27.74
N PHE A 438 -5.55 6.94 28.37
CA PHE A 438 -5.52 7.22 29.81
C PHE A 438 -6.31 8.46 30.18
N ASN A 439 -6.31 9.52 29.36
CA ASN A 439 -7.18 10.68 29.57
C ASN A 439 -8.65 10.30 29.49
N THR A 440 -9.06 9.55 28.44
CA THR A 440 -10.44 9.09 28.32
C THR A 440 -10.85 8.22 29.51
N LEU A 441 -9.99 7.30 29.94
CA LEU A 441 -10.25 6.48 31.12
C LEU A 441 -10.38 7.35 32.39
N LYS A 442 -9.53 8.38 32.54
CA LYS A 442 -9.60 9.33 33.64
C LYS A 442 -10.92 10.09 33.67
N GLU A 443 -11.41 10.54 32.51
CA GLU A 443 -12.70 11.23 32.38
C GLU A 443 -13.87 10.33 32.76
N ILE A 444 -13.88 9.08 32.28
CA ILE A 444 -14.92 8.09 32.62
C ILE A 444 -14.93 7.80 34.11
N ILE A 445 -13.76 7.50 34.70
CA ILE A 445 -13.64 7.21 36.13
C ILE A 445 -14.04 8.44 36.96
N SER A 446 -13.66 9.65 36.53
CA SER A 446 -14.04 10.90 37.23
C SER A 446 -15.55 11.13 37.20
N SER A 447 -16.20 10.86 36.06
CA SER A 447 -17.66 11.00 35.92
C SER A 447 -18.40 9.98 36.79
N ALA A 448 -18.00 8.70 36.72
CA ALA A 448 -18.56 7.66 37.57
C ALA A 448 -18.37 7.97 39.07
N LYS A 449 -17.22 8.55 39.43
CA LYS A 449 -16.94 8.99 40.79
C LYS A 449 -17.83 10.16 41.22
N GLU A 450 -18.06 11.15 40.36
CA GLU A 450 -18.92 12.31 40.66
C GLU A 450 -20.37 11.87 40.93
N GLU A 451 -20.89 10.98 40.09
CA GLU A 451 -22.23 10.40 40.26
C GLU A 451 -22.32 9.54 41.53
N LEU A 452 -21.32 8.71 41.79
CA LEU A 452 -21.25 7.91 43.03
C LEU A 452 -21.21 8.79 44.28
N ASN A 453 -20.47 9.91 44.26
CA ASN A 453 -20.46 10.87 45.36
C ASN A 453 -21.81 11.55 45.54
N THR A 454 -22.53 11.83 44.46
CA THR A 454 -23.89 12.39 44.50
C THR A 454 -24.84 11.41 45.19
N ILE A 455 -24.81 10.13 44.80
CA ILE A 455 -25.61 9.06 45.41
C ILE A 455 -25.26 8.92 46.90
N LEU A 456 -23.96 8.86 47.25
CA LEU A 456 -23.49 8.76 48.63
C LEU A 456 -23.91 9.96 49.48
N SER A 457 -23.90 11.17 48.93
CA SER A 457 -24.33 12.39 49.63
C SER A 457 -25.84 12.35 49.88
N GLU A 458 -26.63 12.03 48.86
CA GLU A 458 -28.09 11.93 48.98
C GLU A 458 -28.51 10.87 50.01
N LEU A 459 -27.78 9.75 50.11
CA LEU A 459 -28.05 8.70 51.09
C LEU A 459 -27.61 9.05 52.52
N ASN A 460 -26.56 9.87 52.68
CA ASN A 460 -26.03 10.24 53.99
C ASN A 460 -26.71 11.47 54.60
N GLU A 461 -27.31 12.35 53.80
CA GLU A 461 -27.99 13.57 54.27
C GLU A 461 -29.37 13.31 54.90
N VAL A 462 -29.96 12.14 54.62
CA VAL A 462 -31.30 11.77 55.09
C VAL A 462 -31.23 11.08 56.45
N GLU A 463 -32.21 11.34 57.33
CA GLU A 463 -32.29 10.70 58.65
C GLU A 463 -32.41 9.17 58.52
N ASP A 464 -31.88 8.43 59.50
CA ASP A 464 -31.79 6.95 59.46
C ASP A 464 -33.14 6.24 59.19
N GLY A 465 -34.26 6.86 59.56
CA GLY A 465 -35.62 6.36 59.30
C GLY A 465 -36.16 6.63 57.89
N GLU A 466 -35.57 7.58 57.15
CA GLU A 466 -35.98 7.98 55.79
C GLU A 466 -34.98 7.47 54.71
N LYS A 467 -33.82 6.93 55.12
CA LYS A 467 -32.79 6.37 54.21
C LYS A 467 -33.33 5.27 53.30
N TYR A 468 -34.28 4.47 53.79
CA TYR A 468 -34.93 3.43 53.00
C TYR A 468 -35.71 4.03 51.82
N ASP A 469 -36.57 5.01 52.09
CA ASP A 469 -37.38 5.65 51.05
C ASP A 469 -36.50 6.40 50.04
N GLN A 470 -35.43 7.04 50.50
CA GLN A 470 -34.44 7.69 49.65
C GLN A 470 -33.71 6.68 48.75
N PHE A 471 -33.23 5.57 49.32
CA PHE A 471 -32.54 4.51 48.58
C PHE A 471 -33.44 3.88 47.52
N ILE A 472 -34.70 3.59 47.88
CA ILE A 472 -35.70 3.09 46.94
C ILE A 472 -36.00 4.13 45.86
N ARG A 473 -36.06 5.43 46.18
CA ARG A 473 -36.26 6.49 45.16
C ARG A 473 -35.11 6.54 44.15
N ILE A 474 -33.86 6.42 44.61
CA ILE A 474 -32.68 6.39 43.75
C ILE A 474 -32.72 5.14 42.84
N LEU A 475 -33.02 3.96 43.39
CA LEU A 475 -33.14 2.71 42.61
C LEU A 475 -34.36 2.67 41.68
N SER A 476 -35.46 3.33 42.05
CA SER A 476 -36.68 3.44 41.25
C SER A 476 -36.58 4.55 40.20
N THR A 477 -35.45 5.27 40.14
CA THR A 477 -35.16 6.21 39.07
C THR A 477 -34.68 5.39 37.87
N ASP A 478 -35.68 4.97 37.10
CA ASP A 478 -35.62 4.37 35.76
C ASP A 478 -34.45 3.37 35.52
N PRO A 479 -34.66 2.07 35.80
CA PRO A 479 -33.68 1.01 35.55
C PRO A 479 -33.18 0.97 34.10
N GLU A 480 -33.99 1.40 33.13
CA GLU A 480 -33.59 1.57 31.73
C GLU A 480 -32.48 2.61 31.57
N VAL A 481 -32.56 3.74 32.28
CA VAL A 481 -31.55 4.82 32.22
C VAL A 481 -30.24 4.38 32.87
N MET A 482 -30.30 3.63 33.98
CA MET A 482 -29.12 3.09 34.64
C MET A 482 -28.48 1.96 33.81
N GLY A 483 -29.28 1.07 33.24
CA GLY A 483 -28.82 0.03 32.31
C GLY A 483 -28.14 0.62 31.07
N GLU A 484 -28.71 1.67 30.48
CA GLU A 484 -28.16 2.37 29.33
C GLU A 484 -26.85 3.12 29.67
N PHE A 485 -26.78 3.77 30.84
CA PHE A 485 -25.58 4.46 31.34
C PHE A 485 -24.40 3.50 31.57
N PHE A 486 -24.64 2.32 32.17
CA PHE A 486 -23.59 1.31 32.37
C PHE A 486 -23.25 0.53 31.10
N ALA A 487 -24.20 0.33 30.17
CA ALA A 487 -23.99 -0.40 28.92
C ALA A 487 -23.32 0.44 27.83
N SER A 488 -23.46 1.77 27.86
CA SER A 488 -22.83 2.68 26.90
C SER A 488 -22.63 4.07 27.50
N PRO A 489 -21.54 4.30 28.27
CA PRO A 489 -21.29 5.55 28.99
C PRO A 489 -21.03 6.77 28.08
N VAL A 490 -21.13 6.60 26.76
CA VAL A 490 -20.94 7.66 25.77
C VAL A 490 -22.11 7.65 24.81
N THR A 491 -22.89 8.73 24.81
CA THR A 491 -23.95 8.93 23.82
C THR A 491 -23.32 9.26 22.46
N ILE A 492 -23.42 8.33 21.50
CA ILE A 492 -22.92 8.57 20.14
C ILE A 492 -23.96 9.38 19.36
N GLN A 493 -23.74 10.69 19.25
CA GLN A 493 -24.51 11.51 18.33
C GLN A 493 -23.99 11.31 16.91
N THR A 494 -24.76 10.59 16.07
CA THR A 494 -24.38 10.35 14.67
C THR A 494 -24.92 11.45 13.77
N GLU A 495 -24.06 12.37 13.35
CA GLU A 495 -24.38 13.31 12.27
C GLU A 495 -23.93 12.77 10.92
N ARG A 496 -24.88 12.54 10.01
CA ARG A 496 -24.60 12.05 8.66
C ARG A 496 -24.27 13.23 7.74
N VAL A 497 -22.99 13.39 7.40
CA VAL A 497 -22.48 14.51 6.58
C VAL A 497 -22.97 14.44 5.12
N TYR A 498 -23.01 13.24 4.53
CA TYR A 498 -23.52 12.99 3.17
C TYR A 498 -24.48 11.79 3.19
N PRO A 499 -25.75 12.00 3.60
CA PRO A 499 -26.70 10.91 3.75
C PRO A 499 -27.04 10.32 2.39
N VAL A 500 -26.91 9.00 2.27
CA VAL A 500 -27.43 8.22 1.14
C VAL A 500 -28.53 7.30 1.68
N GLU A 501 -29.72 7.38 1.09
CA GLU A 501 -30.96 6.78 1.57
C GLU A 501 -30.91 5.25 1.61
N ASN A 502 -30.24 4.62 0.64
CA ASN A 502 -30.20 3.16 0.51
C ASN A 502 -28.90 2.68 -0.16
N TYR A 503 -28.64 1.37 -0.04
CA TYR A 503 -27.43 0.75 -0.60
C TYR A 503 -27.43 0.78 -2.13
N GLY A 504 -28.60 0.63 -2.77
CA GLY A 504 -28.77 0.73 -4.22
C GLY A 504 -28.24 2.04 -4.80
N SER A 505 -28.60 3.16 -4.15
CA SER A 505 -28.11 4.49 -4.52
C SER A 505 -26.60 4.62 -4.33
N SER A 506 -26.07 4.00 -3.27
CA SER A 506 -24.62 3.99 -2.99
C SER A 506 -23.81 3.22 -4.04
N VAL A 507 -24.34 2.11 -4.58
CA VAL A 507 -23.64 1.28 -5.58
C VAL A 507 -23.91 1.70 -7.03
N THR A 508 -24.86 2.62 -7.26
CA THR A 508 -25.21 3.11 -8.60
C THR A 508 -24.00 3.63 -9.39
N PRO A 509 -23.14 4.52 -8.85
CA PRO A 509 -21.97 5.02 -9.58
C PRO A 509 -21.09 3.91 -10.15
N PHE A 510 -20.88 2.82 -9.40
CA PHE A 510 -20.06 1.70 -9.85
C PHE A 510 -20.70 0.96 -11.02
N TYR A 511 -21.97 0.58 -10.89
CA TYR A 511 -22.67 -0.19 -11.92
C TYR A 511 -22.94 0.62 -13.19
N THR A 512 -23.23 1.91 -13.06
CA THR A 512 -23.41 2.83 -14.20
C THR A 512 -22.09 3.00 -14.97
N ILE A 513 -20.96 3.22 -14.28
CA ILE A 513 -19.63 3.29 -14.92
C ILE A 513 -19.28 1.99 -15.63
N LEU A 514 -19.51 0.84 -14.98
CA LEU A 514 -19.23 -0.46 -15.57
C LEU A 514 -20.07 -0.70 -16.82
N ALA A 515 -21.36 -0.35 -16.78
CA ALA A 515 -22.24 -0.42 -17.95
C ALA A 515 -21.74 0.45 -19.12
N LEU A 516 -21.25 1.67 -18.87
CA LEU A 516 -20.69 2.52 -19.92
C LEU A 516 -19.45 1.90 -20.58
N TRP A 517 -18.57 1.28 -19.79
CA TRP A 517 -17.39 0.60 -20.32
C TRP A 517 -17.76 -0.62 -21.15
N VAL A 518 -18.62 -1.49 -20.61
CA VAL A 518 -19.13 -2.67 -21.31
C VAL A 518 -19.84 -2.27 -22.60
N GLY A 519 -20.62 -1.19 -22.58
CA GLY A 519 -21.26 -0.62 -23.76
C GLY A 519 -20.27 -0.25 -24.86
N ALA A 520 -19.18 0.43 -24.52
CA ALA A 520 -18.12 0.77 -25.45
C ALA A 520 -17.38 -0.48 -26.00
N VAL A 521 -17.17 -1.52 -25.18
CA VAL A 521 -16.59 -2.80 -25.62
C VAL A 521 -17.51 -3.49 -26.63
N ILE A 522 -18.81 -3.57 -26.36
CA ILE A 522 -19.79 -4.19 -27.27
C ILE A 522 -19.83 -3.43 -28.60
N LEU A 523 -19.75 -2.09 -28.57
CA LEU A 523 -19.71 -1.28 -29.79
C LEU A 523 -18.52 -1.66 -30.68
N VAL A 524 -17.29 -1.74 -30.13
CA VAL A 524 -16.10 -2.09 -30.95
C VAL A 524 -16.04 -3.56 -31.34
N ALA A 525 -16.73 -4.44 -30.61
CA ALA A 525 -16.85 -5.85 -30.95
C ALA A 525 -17.77 -6.06 -32.15
N LEU A 526 -18.89 -5.33 -32.23
CA LEU A 526 -19.94 -5.55 -33.23
C LEU A 526 -19.87 -4.58 -34.42
N ILE A 527 -19.36 -3.36 -34.23
CA ILE A 527 -19.26 -2.34 -35.28
C ILE A 527 -17.82 -2.27 -35.78
N LYS A 528 -17.63 -2.44 -37.09
CA LYS A 528 -16.31 -2.30 -37.72
C LYS A 528 -15.69 -0.93 -37.41
N VAL A 529 -14.44 -0.89 -36.97
CA VAL A 529 -13.77 0.37 -36.62
C VAL A 529 -13.00 1.00 -37.79
N GLN A 530 -12.76 0.24 -38.87
CA GLN A 530 -12.08 0.73 -40.07
C GLN A 530 -13.08 1.33 -41.08
N VAL A 531 -12.63 2.34 -41.83
CA VAL A 531 -13.41 2.98 -42.92
C VAL A 531 -13.05 2.31 -44.24
N GLU A 532 -14.06 1.93 -45.03
CA GLU A 532 -13.87 1.29 -46.35
C GLU A 532 -13.06 2.17 -47.31
N ASP A 533 -11.97 1.62 -47.86
CA ASP A 533 -11.04 2.35 -48.73
C ASP A 533 -11.66 2.74 -50.08
N GLU A 534 -12.51 1.89 -50.66
CA GLU A 534 -13.11 2.09 -51.98
C GLU A 534 -14.01 3.33 -52.06
N LYS A 535 -14.72 3.67 -50.97
CA LYS A 535 -15.66 4.80 -50.93
C LYS A 535 -15.02 6.14 -50.53
N PHE A 536 -13.83 6.10 -49.90
CA PHE A 536 -13.17 7.28 -49.34
C PHE A 536 -11.67 7.33 -49.68
N ALA A 537 -11.33 6.95 -50.91
CA ALA A 537 -9.97 7.04 -51.45
C ALA A 537 -9.42 8.48 -51.38
N GLY A 538 -8.15 8.63 -50.98
CA GLY A 538 -7.48 9.94 -50.87
C GLY A 538 -7.74 10.73 -49.58
N THR A 539 -8.48 10.18 -48.61
CA THR A 539 -8.71 10.82 -47.30
C THR A 539 -7.55 10.62 -46.34
N ARG A 540 -7.23 11.63 -45.51
CA ARG A 540 -6.11 11.56 -44.56
C ARG A 540 -6.45 10.67 -43.35
N SER A 541 -5.44 10.05 -42.74
CA SER A 541 -5.59 9.13 -41.60
C SER A 541 -6.40 9.70 -40.42
N TYR A 542 -6.14 10.95 -40.01
CA TYR A 542 -6.92 11.59 -38.93
C TYR A 542 -8.38 11.86 -39.33
N GLN A 543 -8.69 12.08 -40.62
CA GLN A 543 -10.06 12.31 -41.07
C GLN A 543 -10.90 11.03 -40.98
N ARG A 544 -10.28 9.88 -41.29
CA ARG A 544 -10.90 8.56 -41.12
C ARG A 544 -11.10 8.22 -39.65
N TYR A 545 -10.08 8.49 -38.84
CA TYR A 545 -10.13 8.27 -37.39
C TYR A 545 -11.30 9.01 -36.73
N PHE A 546 -11.37 10.34 -36.90
CA PHE A 546 -12.45 11.15 -36.31
C PHE A 546 -13.80 10.91 -36.99
N GLY A 547 -13.82 10.69 -38.32
CA GLY A 547 -15.05 10.45 -39.06
C GLY A 547 -15.80 9.22 -38.58
N ARG A 548 -15.08 8.13 -38.32
CA ARG A 548 -15.66 6.89 -37.79
C ARG A 548 -15.91 6.96 -36.29
N PHE A 549 -15.04 7.63 -35.52
CA PHE A 549 -15.23 7.83 -34.08
C PHE A 549 -16.55 8.54 -33.75
N LEU A 550 -16.99 9.52 -34.57
CA LEU A 550 -18.26 10.22 -34.34
C LEU A 550 -19.48 9.29 -34.26
N LEU A 551 -19.47 8.15 -34.96
CA LEU A 551 -20.54 7.15 -34.83
C LEU A 551 -20.54 6.51 -33.44
N PHE A 552 -19.35 6.09 -32.95
CA PHE A 552 -19.18 5.52 -31.62
C PHE A 552 -19.51 6.54 -30.53
N PHE A 553 -19.12 7.80 -30.73
CA PHE A 553 -19.48 8.89 -29.83
C PHE A 553 -21.00 9.01 -29.68
N VAL A 554 -21.76 9.11 -30.78
CA VAL A 554 -23.22 9.26 -30.71
C VAL A 554 -23.90 8.04 -30.06
N LEU A 555 -23.49 6.83 -30.43
CA LEU A 555 -24.04 5.60 -29.82
C LEU A 555 -23.69 5.48 -28.34
N GLY A 556 -22.48 5.90 -27.96
CA GLY A 556 -22.04 5.97 -26.56
C GLY A 556 -22.83 7.01 -25.76
N GLN A 557 -23.12 8.19 -26.34
CA GLN A 557 -23.98 9.18 -25.68
C GLN A 557 -25.42 8.68 -25.52
N LEU A 558 -25.92 7.90 -26.49
CA LEU A 558 -27.22 7.26 -26.36
C LEU A 558 -27.22 6.21 -25.23
N GLN A 559 -26.17 5.38 -25.11
CA GLN A 559 -25.98 4.45 -23.99
C GLN A 559 -25.98 5.19 -22.64
N ALA A 560 -25.25 6.31 -22.55
CA ALA A 560 -25.20 7.13 -21.34
C ALA A 560 -26.55 7.73 -20.97
N ALA A 561 -27.29 8.23 -21.95
CA ALA A 561 -28.64 8.73 -21.72
C ALA A 561 -29.58 7.62 -21.24
N ILE A 562 -29.55 6.44 -21.87
CA ILE A 562 -30.42 5.32 -21.49
C ILE A 562 -30.15 4.91 -20.04
N VAL A 563 -28.89 4.63 -19.66
CA VAL A 563 -28.56 4.16 -18.31
C VAL A 563 -28.96 5.20 -17.25
N VAL A 564 -28.61 6.47 -17.45
CA VAL A 564 -28.92 7.55 -16.49
C VAL A 564 -30.43 7.76 -16.35
N LEU A 565 -31.17 7.76 -17.46
CA LEU A 565 -32.64 7.89 -17.40
C LEU A 565 -33.27 6.71 -16.66
N GLY A 566 -32.73 5.49 -16.82
CA GLY A 566 -33.20 4.35 -16.03
C GLY A 566 -32.83 4.47 -14.55
N ASP A 567 -31.61 4.88 -14.22
CA ASP A 567 -31.18 5.06 -12.84
C ASP A 567 -32.10 6.07 -12.12
N LEU A 568 -32.40 7.20 -12.76
CA LEU A 568 -33.20 8.28 -12.19
C LEU A 568 -34.71 8.02 -12.22
N TYR A 569 -35.26 7.45 -13.30
CA TYR A 569 -36.72 7.35 -13.48
C TYR A 569 -37.27 5.93 -13.31
N LEU A 570 -36.50 4.89 -13.62
CA LEU A 570 -36.92 3.50 -13.46
C LEU A 570 -36.64 3.01 -12.04
N LEU A 571 -35.40 3.18 -11.58
CA LEU A 571 -34.96 2.73 -10.24
C LEU A 571 -35.20 3.77 -9.16
N LYS A 572 -35.28 5.05 -9.54
CA LYS A 572 -35.44 6.18 -8.60
C LYS A 572 -34.29 6.26 -7.60
N VAL A 573 -33.07 6.14 -8.11
CA VAL A 573 -31.83 6.33 -7.34
C VAL A 573 -31.80 7.75 -6.76
N GLN A 574 -31.36 7.88 -5.51
CA GLN A 574 -31.07 9.19 -4.93
C GLN A 574 -30.04 9.92 -5.79
N CYS A 575 -30.37 11.13 -6.22
CA CYS A 575 -29.43 11.99 -6.93
C CYS A 575 -29.77 13.45 -6.62
N LEU A 576 -28.87 14.11 -5.88
CA LEU A 576 -29.02 15.51 -5.50
C LEU A 576 -28.80 16.43 -6.70
N GLU A 577 -27.91 16.06 -7.63
CA GLU A 577 -27.56 16.85 -8.81
C GLU A 577 -27.73 16.08 -10.13
N PRO A 578 -28.98 15.82 -10.59
CA PRO A 578 -29.27 14.97 -11.76
C PRO A 578 -28.61 15.43 -13.06
N VAL A 579 -28.48 16.75 -13.25
CA VAL A 579 -27.85 17.31 -14.46
C VAL A 579 -26.35 17.03 -14.46
N LEU A 580 -25.68 17.20 -13.32
CA LEU A 580 -24.25 16.91 -13.17
C LEU A 580 -23.99 15.40 -13.25
N PHE A 581 -24.87 14.57 -12.69
CA PHE A 581 -24.81 13.11 -12.84
C PHE A 581 -24.81 12.68 -14.32
N TYR A 582 -25.72 13.26 -15.13
CA TYR A 582 -25.72 13.03 -16.57
C TYR A 582 -24.44 13.52 -17.26
N ILE A 583 -23.90 14.68 -16.87
CA ILE A 583 -22.66 15.22 -17.43
C ILE A 583 -21.47 14.28 -17.15
N VAL A 584 -21.36 13.72 -15.94
CA VAL A 584 -20.32 12.72 -15.62
C VAL A 584 -20.49 11.49 -16.49
N ALA A 585 -21.70 10.95 -16.61
CA ALA A 585 -21.96 9.78 -17.45
C ALA A 585 -21.64 10.05 -18.94
N ALA A 586 -22.03 11.21 -19.46
CA ALA A 586 -21.76 11.62 -20.84
C ALA A 586 -20.25 11.76 -21.11
N PHE A 587 -19.52 12.40 -20.20
CA PHE A 587 -18.07 12.60 -20.33
C PHE A 587 -17.28 11.30 -20.14
N THR A 588 -17.72 10.45 -19.20
CA THR A 588 -17.18 9.10 -19.04
C THR A 588 -17.40 8.28 -20.30
N SER A 589 -18.61 8.27 -20.84
CA SER A 589 -18.93 7.56 -22.07
C SER A 589 -18.06 8.03 -23.24
N PHE A 590 -17.84 9.34 -23.37
CA PHE A 590 -16.90 9.89 -24.34
C PHE A 590 -15.49 9.34 -24.14
N THR A 591 -14.98 9.40 -22.90
CA THR A 591 -13.61 8.98 -22.55
C THR A 591 -13.40 7.49 -22.81
N PHE A 592 -14.34 6.65 -22.37
CA PHE A 592 -14.28 5.19 -22.55
C PHE A 592 -14.40 4.81 -24.02
N ASN A 593 -15.38 5.36 -24.75
CA ASN A 593 -15.50 5.11 -26.18
C ASN A 593 -14.24 5.52 -26.93
N LEU A 594 -13.68 6.69 -26.61
CA LEU A 594 -12.46 7.18 -27.26
C LEU A 594 -11.26 6.28 -26.98
N LEU A 595 -11.05 5.89 -25.73
CA LEU A 595 -9.95 4.99 -25.34
C LEU A 595 -10.08 3.62 -26.02
N ILE A 596 -11.24 2.98 -25.89
CA ILE A 596 -11.49 1.62 -26.38
C ILE A 596 -11.47 1.57 -27.91
N TYR A 597 -12.10 2.55 -28.56
CA TYR A 597 -12.03 2.73 -30.01
C TYR A 597 -10.59 2.90 -30.46
N THR A 598 -9.83 3.78 -29.80
CA THR A 598 -8.42 4.01 -30.15
C THR A 598 -7.59 2.74 -30.09
N LEU A 599 -7.69 2.00 -28.99
CA LEU A 599 -6.91 0.78 -28.79
C LEU A 599 -7.26 -0.28 -29.83
N THR A 600 -8.56 -0.43 -30.13
CA THR A 600 -9.03 -1.37 -31.16
C THR A 600 -8.59 -0.95 -32.57
N VAL A 601 -8.64 0.34 -32.87
CA VAL A 601 -8.22 0.89 -34.17
C VAL A 601 -6.71 0.84 -34.36
N SER A 602 -5.94 0.84 -33.27
CA SER A 602 -4.47 0.84 -33.30
C SER A 602 -3.88 -0.57 -33.28
N PHE A 603 -4.51 -1.51 -32.57
CA PHE A 603 -4.00 -2.86 -32.31
C PHE A 603 -4.93 -4.00 -32.75
N GLY A 604 -6.04 -3.69 -33.46
CA GLY A 604 -7.00 -4.69 -33.93
C GLY A 604 -7.61 -5.52 -32.80
N ASP A 605 -7.72 -6.83 -33.00
CA ASP A 605 -8.32 -7.75 -32.03
C ASP A 605 -7.49 -7.90 -30.74
N VAL A 606 -6.16 -7.72 -30.81
CA VAL A 606 -5.30 -7.64 -29.60
C VAL A 606 -5.71 -6.45 -28.73
N GLY A 607 -6.05 -5.32 -29.37
CA GLY A 607 -6.58 -4.14 -28.68
C GLY A 607 -7.89 -4.41 -27.95
N LYS A 608 -8.81 -5.18 -28.57
CA LYS A 608 -10.07 -5.58 -27.93
C LYS A 608 -9.81 -6.46 -26.71
N ALA A 609 -8.95 -7.47 -26.85
CA ALA A 609 -8.59 -8.36 -25.74
C ALA A 609 -7.96 -7.60 -24.57
N PHE A 610 -7.07 -6.64 -24.85
CA PHE A 610 -6.45 -5.80 -23.83
C PHE A 610 -7.49 -4.98 -23.05
N VAL A 611 -8.48 -4.39 -23.73
CA VAL A 611 -9.56 -3.62 -23.08
C VAL A 611 -10.37 -4.49 -22.11
N VAL A 612 -10.63 -5.76 -22.47
CA VAL A 612 -11.33 -6.71 -21.59
C VAL A 612 -10.49 -7.05 -20.36
N VAL A 613 -9.19 -7.25 -20.52
CA VAL A 613 -8.27 -7.47 -19.38
C VAL A 613 -8.26 -6.25 -18.44
N VAL A 614 -8.16 -5.05 -19.01
CA VAL A 614 -8.21 -3.79 -18.25
C VAL A 614 -9.54 -3.63 -17.50
N MET A 615 -10.66 -4.05 -18.10
CA MET A 615 -11.95 -4.07 -17.43
C MET A 615 -11.95 -4.97 -16.19
N VAL A 616 -11.48 -6.20 -16.32
CA VAL A 616 -11.44 -7.18 -15.20
C VAL A 616 -10.60 -6.65 -14.04
N ILE A 617 -9.44 -6.05 -14.33
CA ILE A 617 -8.58 -5.46 -13.31
C ILE A 617 -9.31 -4.33 -12.57
N GLN A 618 -9.99 -3.44 -13.29
CA GLN A 618 -10.69 -2.28 -12.71
C GLN A 618 -11.88 -2.66 -11.83
N ILE A 619 -12.62 -3.73 -12.17
CA ILE A 619 -13.75 -4.21 -11.37
C ILE A 619 -13.30 -4.53 -9.93
N ALA A 620 -12.14 -5.18 -9.78
CA ALA A 620 -11.66 -5.65 -8.49
C ALA A 620 -11.21 -4.56 -7.50
N GLY A 621 -11.03 -3.31 -7.93
CA GLY A 621 -10.57 -2.27 -6.99
C GLY A 621 -10.74 -0.83 -7.41
N SER A 622 -11.78 -0.55 -8.18
CA SER A 622 -12.27 0.80 -8.45
C SER A 622 -13.02 1.44 -7.28
N SER A 623 -12.81 0.96 -6.06
CA SER A 623 -13.52 1.40 -4.84
C SER A 623 -15.04 1.21 -4.89
N GLY A 624 -15.57 0.38 -5.79
CA GLY A 624 -17.01 0.21 -6.00
C GLY A 624 -17.72 -0.43 -4.81
N THR A 625 -17.14 -1.50 -4.26
CA THR A 625 -17.69 -2.28 -3.14
C THR A 625 -16.91 -2.13 -1.84
N TYR A 626 -15.61 -1.86 -1.94
CA TYR A 626 -14.70 -1.73 -0.80
C TYR A 626 -13.91 -0.43 -0.92
N PRO A 627 -13.65 0.30 0.18
CA PRO A 627 -12.72 1.43 0.17
C PRO A 627 -11.37 1.03 -0.45
N ILE A 628 -10.73 1.94 -1.19
CA ILE A 628 -9.46 1.61 -1.86
C ILE A 628 -8.36 1.33 -0.83
N GLU A 629 -8.44 1.94 0.34
CA GLU A 629 -7.48 1.89 1.44
C GLU A 629 -7.32 0.50 2.05
N ILE A 630 -8.36 -0.35 1.97
CA ILE A 630 -8.33 -1.70 2.51
C ILE A 630 -7.81 -2.75 1.51
N LEU A 631 -7.60 -2.36 0.24
CA LEU A 631 -7.03 -3.24 -0.78
C LEU A 631 -5.51 -3.39 -0.59
N PRO A 632 -4.87 -4.48 -1.08
CA PRO A 632 -3.41 -4.60 -1.05
C PRO A 632 -2.69 -3.40 -1.68
N GLN A 633 -1.52 -3.00 -1.16
CA GLN A 633 -0.79 -1.81 -1.66
C GLN A 633 -0.50 -1.83 -3.18
N PHE A 634 -0.25 -3.01 -3.74
CA PHE A 634 -0.09 -3.19 -5.18
C PHE A 634 -1.31 -2.70 -5.95
N ASN A 635 -2.50 -3.10 -5.51
CA ASN A 635 -3.80 -2.71 -6.07
C ASN A 635 -4.02 -1.20 -5.92
N GLN A 636 -3.82 -0.64 -4.73
CA GLN A 636 -3.96 0.79 -4.46
C GLN A 636 -3.14 1.67 -5.42
N ASN A 637 -1.91 1.23 -5.73
CA ASN A 637 -1.01 1.96 -6.62
C ASN A 637 -1.37 1.81 -8.10
N ILE A 638 -1.82 0.64 -8.51
CA ILE A 638 -2.20 0.38 -9.90
C ILE A 638 -3.47 1.13 -10.30
N TYR A 639 -4.44 1.26 -9.39
CA TYR A 639 -5.74 1.86 -9.74
C TYR A 639 -5.70 3.35 -10.07
N LYS A 640 -4.64 4.06 -9.67
CA LYS A 640 -4.37 5.44 -10.09
C LYS A 640 -4.17 5.57 -11.61
N TYR A 641 -3.82 4.49 -12.29
CA TYR A 641 -3.59 4.46 -13.74
C TYR A 641 -4.81 4.00 -14.55
N PHE A 642 -5.97 3.92 -13.91
CA PHE A 642 -7.21 3.50 -14.53
C PHE A 642 -8.30 4.57 -14.39
N PRO A 643 -9.22 4.68 -15.36
CA PRO A 643 -10.20 5.76 -15.35
C PRO A 643 -11.42 5.53 -14.43
N PHE A 644 -11.72 4.29 -14.02
CA PHE A 644 -12.89 3.97 -13.19
C PHE A 644 -12.98 4.76 -11.87
N PRO A 645 -11.93 4.82 -11.02
CA PRO A 645 -12.02 5.49 -9.71
C PRO A 645 -12.47 6.96 -9.83
N TYR A 646 -11.94 7.67 -10.82
CA TYR A 646 -12.27 9.08 -11.05
C TYR A 646 -13.71 9.26 -11.51
N ALA A 647 -14.17 8.40 -12.40
CA ALA A 647 -15.53 8.47 -12.93
C ALA A 647 -16.59 8.08 -11.88
N ILE A 648 -16.29 7.08 -11.03
CA ILE A 648 -17.15 6.66 -9.91
C ILE A 648 -17.24 7.79 -8.88
N ASN A 649 -16.10 8.35 -8.46
CA ASN A 649 -16.09 9.40 -7.44
C ASN A 649 -16.79 10.68 -7.93
N ALA A 650 -16.60 11.08 -9.20
CA ALA A 650 -17.36 12.19 -9.78
C ALA A 650 -18.89 11.95 -9.75
N MET A 651 -19.35 10.71 -9.97
CA MET A 651 -20.77 10.38 -9.82
C MET A 651 -21.23 10.36 -8.36
N ARG A 652 -20.39 9.92 -7.41
CA ARG A 652 -20.72 9.94 -5.97
C ARG A 652 -21.02 11.35 -5.46
N GLU A 653 -20.24 12.34 -5.89
CA GLU A 653 -20.46 13.77 -5.57
C GLU A 653 -21.88 14.24 -5.94
N THR A 654 -22.44 13.69 -7.03
CA THR A 654 -23.79 14.07 -7.49
C THR A 654 -24.92 13.31 -6.80
N ILE A 655 -24.60 12.23 -6.08
CA ILE A 655 -25.55 11.38 -5.34
C ILE A 655 -25.59 11.76 -3.86
N GLY A 656 -24.45 11.75 -3.19
CA GLY A 656 -24.35 11.95 -1.74
C GLY A 656 -24.21 13.41 -1.31
N GLY A 657 -23.76 14.28 -2.22
CA GLY A 657 -23.48 15.69 -1.98
C GLY A 657 -22.06 16.05 -2.43
N MET A 658 -21.84 17.33 -2.75
CA MET A 658 -20.57 17.82 -3.28
C MET A 658 -19.67 18.41 -2.20
N TYR A 659 -18.37 18.11 -2.28
CA TYR A 659 -17.35 18.72 -1.45
C TYR A 659 -16.41 19.60 -2.29
N GLU A 660 -16.35 20.89 -1.95
CA GLU A 660 -15.49 21.89 -2.60
C GLU A 660 -15.44 21.78 -4.13
N ASN A 661 -14.29 21.38 -4.69
CA ASN A 661 -14.04 21.23 -6.13
C ASN A 661 -13.76 19.78 -6.54
N ASP A 662 -14.07 18.79 -5.70
CA ASP A 662 -13.71 17.39 -5.92
C ASP A 662 -14.34 16.85 -7.20
N TYR A 663 -15.61 17.19 -7.46
CA TYR A 663 -16.28 16.89 -8.73
C TYR A 663 -15.44 17.30 -9.95
N TRP A 664 -14.94 18.55 -9.98
CA TRP A 664 -14.15 19.05 -11.09
C TRP A 664 -12.73 18.48 -11.13
N MET A 665 -12.15 18.17 -9.98
CA MET A 665 -10.87 17.48 -9.89
C MET A 665 -10.95 16.09 -10.54
N TYR A 666 -11.97 15.29 -10.18
CA TYR A 666 -12.17 13.96 -10.73
C TYR A 666 -12.47 14.00 -12.24
N MET A 667 -13.29 14.95 -12.70
CA MET A 667 -13.53 15.17 -14.12
C MET A 667 -12.25 15.54 -14.88
N SER A 668 -11.37 16.35 -14.27
CA SER A 668 -10.08 16.72 -14.86
C SER A 668 -9.11 15.54 -14.95
N GLN A 669 -9.07 14.69 -13.92
CA GLN A 669 -8.28 13.46 -13.93
C GLN A 669 -8.78 12.47 -14.98
N LEU A 670 -10.09 12.33 -15.12
CA LEU A 670 -10.69 11.52 -16.18
C LEU A 670 -10.35 12.05 -17.58
N ALA A 671 -10.28 13.38 -17.75
CA ALA A 671 -9.91 14.01 -19.02
C ALA A 671 -8.48 13.64 -19.48
N VAL A 672 -7.56 13.34 -18.55
CA VAL A 672 -6.20 12.88 -18.89
C VAL A 672 -6.24 11.61 -19.73
N PHE A 673 -7.17 10.69 -19.45
CA PHE A 673 -7.33 9.45 -20.23
C PHE A 673 -7.85 9.70 -21.64
N ALA A 674 -8.74 10.68 -21.81
CA ALA A 674 -9.20 11.11 -23.13
C ALA A 674 -8.03 11.71 -23.95
N ILE A 675 -7.18 12.52 -23.32
CA ILE A 675 -5.98 13.09 -23.93
C ILE A 675 -5.00 11.98 -24.32
N ALA A 676 -4.74 11.03 -23.41
CA ALA A 676 -3.87 9.89 -23.67
C ALA A 676 -4.37 9.04 -24.84
N ALA A 677 -5.68 8.77 -24.91
CA ALA A 677 -6.30 8.09 -26.04
C ALA A 677 -6.08 8.85 -27.36
N LEU A 678 -6.25 10.18 -27.39
CA LEU A 678 -5.97 10.96 -28.61
C LEU A 678 -4.51 10.87 -29.04
N ILE A 679 -3.58 10.91 -28.09
CA ILE A 679 -2.14 10.77 -28.38
C ILE A 679 -1.86 9.41 -29.02
N ILE A 680 -2.42 8.34 -28.44
CA ILE A 680 -2.26 6.98 -28.97
C ILE A 680 -2.84 6.88 -30.39
N GLY A 681 -4.08 7.35 -30.59
CA GLY A 681 -4.81 7.21 -31.85
C GLY A 681 -4.25 8.02 -33.01
N LEU A 682 -3.67 9.20 -32.74
CA LEU A 682 -3.16 10.09 -33.78
C LEU A 682 -1.67 9.90 -34.07
N PHE A 683 -0.87 9.56 -33.07
CA PHE A 683 0.59 9.49 -33.18
C PHE A 683 1.12 8.07 -33.07
N VAL A 684 0.85 7.39 -31.95
CA VAL A 684 1.41 6.05 -31.65
C VAL A 684 0.92 5.00 -32.65
N ARG A 685 -0.30 5.13 -33.17
CA ARG A 685 -0.88 4.22 -34.15
C ARG A 685 -0.04 4.05 -35.44
N LYS A 686 0.64 5.11 -35.91
CA LYS A 686 1.31 5.12 -37.23
C LYS A 686 2.36 3.99 -37.42
N PRO A 687 3.27 3.72 -36.48
CA PRO A 687 4.21 2.60 -36.58
C PRO A 687 3.54 1.22 -36.46
N PHE A 688 2.52 1.08 -35.61
CA PHE A 688 1.89 -0.21 -35.32
C PHE A 688 0.94 -0.71 -36.41
N MET A 689 0.41 0.17 -37.27
CA MET A 689 -0.42 -0.24 -38.41
C MET A 689 0.25 -1.25 -39.35
N LYS A 690 1.59 -1.20 -39.51
CA LYS A 690 2.33 -2.17 -40.33
C LYS A 690 2.43 -3.55 -39.68
N MET A 691 2.61 -3.58 -38.36
CA MET A 691 2.69 -4.81 -37.58
C MET A 691 1.33 -5.50 -37.49
N ASN A 692 0.25 -4.73 -37.37
CA ASN A 692 -1.11 -5.26 -37.31
C ASN A 692 -1.52 -5.98 -38.60
N HIS A 693 -1.17 -5.42 -39.76
CA HIS A 693 -1.44 -6.05 -41.06
C HIS A 693 -0.73 -7.40 -41.20
N PHE A 694 0.51 -7.49 -40.69
CA PHE A 694 1.29 -8.73 -40.67
C PHE A 694 0.69 -9.80 -39.74
N VAL A 695 0.17 -9.40 -38.57
CA VAL A 695 -0.50 -10.33 -37.64
C VAL A 695 -1.86 -10.79 -38.19
N GLU A 696 -2.65 -9.88 -38.77
CA GLU A 696 -3.93 -10.22 -39.41
C GLU A 696 -3.73 -11.24 -40.57
N GLU A 697 -2.76 -11.02 -41.45
CA GLU A 697 -2.43 -11.92 -42.57
C GLU A 697 -2.00 -13.32 -42.07
N ARG A 698 -1.20 -13.38 -40.99
CA ARG A 698 -0.80 -14.63 -40.34
C ARG A 698 -1.91 -15.35 -39.59
N MET A 699 -2.91 -14.63 -39.09
CA MET A 699 -4.07 -15.22 -38.44
C MET A 699 -5.03 -15.82 -39.47
N GLU A 700 -5.21 -15.18 -40.62
CA GLU A 700 -5.93 -15.74 -41.76
C GLU A 700 -5.28 -17.05 -42.25
N ASP A 701 -3.94 -17.13 -42.24
CA ASP A 701 -3.21 -18.37 -42.58
C ASP A 701 -3.50 -19.55 -41.64
N THR A 702 -3.85 -19.29 -40.37
CA THR A 702 -4.08 -20.35 -39.37
C THR A 702 -5.47 -20.98 -39.40
N LYS A 703 -6.42 -20.46 -40.21
CA LYS A 703 -7.84 -20.91 -40.26
C LYS A 703 -8.57 -20.93 -38.91
N MET A 704 -8.03 -20.24 -37.89
CA MET A 704 -8.60 -20.18 -36.54
C MET A 704 -9.59 -19.02 -36.36
N MET A 705 -9.89 -18.26 -37.41
CA MET A 705 -11.03 -17.34 -37.50
C MET A 705 -11.66 -17.37 -38.89
#